data_AF-A0A6C0LIU7-F1
#
_entry.id   AF-A0A6C0LIU7-F1
#
_cell.length_a   1.000
_cell.length_b   1.000
_cell.length_c   1.000
_cell.angle_alpha   90.00
_cell.angle_beta   90.00
_cell.angle_gamma   90.00
#
_symmetry.space_group_name_H-M   'P 1'
#
loop_
_entity.id
_entity.type
_entity.pdbx_description
1 polymer ?
#
loop_
_entity_poly.entity_id
_entity_poly.type
_entity_poly.pdbx_seq_one_letter_code
_entity_poly.pdbx_strand_id
1 'polypeptide(L)'
;MDIIVKPDNWVLPNRIGYNKKIYNTFNPSKYASKTVKQACKCADDTCDLEESYVKLLRQQKIVKDYMQFESPYRGILLYHELGSGKSIASIAAAEGYVNLKKIVIMTPASLSQNYENELLIASKIGRDLKKTWTQIKVNKKSAEMMKELTVKYAIAEKFVKKNGLVWVPLYKGDVAGAEIVIEKIKYNTDTRYRAELDLYINHILRNRYTFINYNGLTEKMIKELGAKPFDNAFIIIDEIHNFISRIVNGSRLAKSIYVHLMNAKGTKLILLSGTPIINQPHEIATLINLVRGPIKEYNIDLLKKSNVPDMKAIIQHLQEKKLYGYVDSLDSSETSMTFTLIPENFKRTEDNTTTITKDKWAFSQEELIKKIVEELNKANLVKLSVKSKVVHNEALPTDKVIFNKLFIDDNGGGRGDDKVITIKNEDLFKRRILGTISYYKTTGSDLFPKMLPAISHDLYMTDHQIKKYLEVRLVEIRMDDRKKLFKGKGGGDDIGSVYRAFSRMVCNFAFPDEVNRIFPNDVRVLMKKELKEMVNVDSNDKSPDADAEADAAKQLNKDVVAAYSEQLEVAMNKLVKHDYLEIDKLRDVYSPKFAQMYEDIRTSPGSVLVYSQFRMIEGLGIFKEVLNRQGFAEINIVNNEEFGYMIDDMDIFEEQYDNKRYVVFNSDRVKTNILMNIFNGNSKALPKIIQEQLSHINLEKEQMYGKVVKAMMITQSGAEGISLKNVRRVLITEYFWNSVRIDQVIGRAVRTCSHKSLPVADQNVQVFSYLMNFTKKQLNDNPTLRSKDKEITTDKHIYNIAKSKEGLVNSFLKMLKAASLDCVIQADVNQPLANGYKCYNWAINANDDELSYTNNLNDDKKILQFKNKQHIRKDRGRAVLKNGKKYVLLKDKLYDYYSYVHAGLLIPANTYEI
;
A
#
# COMPACT_ATOMS: atom_id res chain seq x y z
N MET A 1 -22.81 17.41 -0.09
CA MET A 1 -21.95 16.23 0.12
C MET A 1 -21.89 16.07 1.61
N ASP A 2 -22.45 15.00 2.15
CA ASP A 2 -22.97 15.07 3.52
C ASP A 2 -21.88 14.58 4.48
N ILE A 3 -21.09 15.52 5.00
CA ILE A 3 -20.19 15.32 6.15
C ILE A 3 -21.07 14.97 7.35
N ILE A 4 -20.76 13.87 8.05
CA ILE A 4 -21.57 13.42 9.19
C ILE A 4 -21.17 14.19 10.44
N VAL A 5 -19.85 14.28 10.68
CA VAL A 5 -19.28 15.02 11.81
C VAL A 5 -18.51 16.23 11.29
N LYS A 6 -19.01 17.42 11.62
CA LYS A 6 -18.37 18.70 11.31
C LYS A 6 -18.00 19.41 12.63
N PRO A 7 -16.77 19.25 13.12
CA PRO A 7 -16.31 19.91 14.34
C PRO A 7 -16.03 21.39 14.08
N ASP A 8 -16.42 22.25 15.01
CA ASP A 8 -16.04 23.67 14.98
C ASP A 8 -14.62 23.90 15.51
N ASN A 9 -14.18 23.04 16.44
CA ASN A 9 -12.87 23.10 17.08
C ASN A 9 -12.06 21.82 16.81
N TRP A 10 -10.76 21.99 16.63
CA TRP A 10 -9.79 20.92 16.38
C TRP A 10 -8.66 20.94 17.41
N VAL A 11 -7.89 19.85 17.47
CA VAL A 11 -6.70 19.73 18.30
C VAL A 11 -5.54 19.16 17.49
N LEU A 12 -4.33 19.68 17.69
CA LEU A 12 -3.15 19.18 17.00
C LEU A 12 -2.68 17.83 17.57
N PRO A 13 -2.09 16.94 16.77
CA PRO A 13 -1.67 15.61 17.23
C PRO A 13 -0.50 15.62 18.21
N ASN A 14 0.10 16.79 18.47
CA ASN A 14 1.20 16.98 19.42
C ASN A 14 0.70 17.30 20.83
N ARG A 15 -0.59 17.09 21.13
CA ARG A 15 -1.18 17.29 22.46
C ARG A 15 -1.56 15.96 23.11
N ILE A 16 -1.39 15.87 24.44
CA ILE A 16 -1.80 14.70 25.24
C ILE A 16 -3.28 14.39 25.05
N GLY A 17 -4.14 15.42 25.06
CA GLY A 17 -5.59 15.28 24.91
C GLY A 17 -6.08 14.88 23.52
N TYR A 18 -5.19 14.76 22.53
CA TYR A 18 -5.55 14.50 21.13
C TYR A 18 -6.43 13.25 20.97
N ASN A 19 -5.99 12.08 21.45
CA ASN A 19 -6.72 10.82 21.28
C ASN A 19 -8.13 10.86 21.90
N LYS A 20 -8.25 11.45 23.09
CA LYS A 20 -9.52 11.61 23.81
C LYS A 20 -10.47 12.53 23.04
N LYS A 21 -9.99 13.69 22.60
CA LYS A 21 -10.78 14.65 21.80
C LYS A 21 -11.23 14.03 20.47
N ILE A 22 -10.33 13.34 19.74
CA ILE A 22 -10.67 12.64 18.49
C ILE A 22 -11.72 11.56 18.70
N TYR A 23 -11.56 10.71 19.73
CA TYR A 23 -12.55 9.68 20.05
C TYR A 23 -13.94 10.28 20.34
N ASN A 24 -14.01 11.35 21.13
CA ASN A 24 -15.26 12.01 21.48
C ASN A 24 -15.90 12.69 20.26
N THR A 25 -15.09 13.36 19.43
CA THR A 25 -15.54 14.02 18.20
C THR A 25 -16.11 13.02 17.21
N PHE A 26 -15.37 11.94 16.93
CA PHE A 26 -15.70 10.94 15.91
C PHE A 26 -16.28 9.66 16.54
N ASN A 27 -17.02 9.79 17.64
CA ASN A 27 -17.53 8.64 18.40
C ASN A 27 -18.33 7.67 17.49
N PRO A 28 -18.15 6.35 17.63
CA PRO A 28 -18.79 5.36 16.76
C PRO A 28 -20.31 5.46 16.67
N SER A 29 -20.97 5.92 17.74
CA SER A 29 -22.42 6.13 17.79
C SER A 29 -22.91 7.14 16.74
N LYS A 30 -22.10 8.13 16.36
CA LYS A 30 -22.43 9.12 15.31
C LYS A 30 -22.45 8.53 13.91
N TYR A 31 -21.79 7.39 13.73
CA TYR A 31 -21.68 6.68 12.46
C TYR A 31 -22.60 5.45 12.38
N ALA A 32 -23.46 5.25 13.37
CA ALA A 32 -24.39 4.14 13.46
C ALA A 32 -25.47 4.25 12.36
N SER A 33 -25.16 3.71 11.18
CA SER A 33 -26.19 3.16 10.30
C SER A 33 -26.73 1.91 10.98
N LYS A 34 -28.06 1.69 11.02
CA LYS A 34 -28.64 0.35 11.15
C LYS A 34 -27.76 -0.58 10.32
N THR A 35 -27.16 -1.57 10.96
CA THR A 35 -26.39 -2.63 10.31
C THR A 35 -27.35 -3.36 9.40
N VAL A 36 -27.59 -2.82 8.22
CA VAL A 36 -27.81 -3.67 7.07
C VAL A 36 -26.45 -4.35 6.98
N LYS A 37 -26.33 -5.55 7.58
CA LYS A 37 -25.39 -6.55 7.07
C LYS A 37 -25.52 -6.40 5.58
N GLN A 38 -24.45 -6.08 4.87
CA GLN A 38 -24.50 -5.94 3.42
C GLN A 38 -24.81 -7.36 2.92
N ALA A 39 -26.10 -7.69 2.95
CA ALA A 39 -26.66 -8.90 2.44
C ALA A 39 -26.42 -8.72 0.97
N CYS A 40 -25.49 -9.53 0.48
CA CYS A 40 -25.19 -9.64 -0.91
C CYS A 40 -26.44 -10.32 -1.51
N LYS A 41 -27.55 -9.57 -1.65
CA LYS A 41 -28.82 -10.02 -2.20
C LYS A 41 -28.61 -10.15 -3.69
N CYS A 42 -28.45 -11.39 -4.14
CA CYS A 42 -28.82 -11.76 -5.49
C CYS A 42 -30.17 -12.44 -5.31
N ALA A 43 -31.25 -11.79 -5.72
CA ALA A 43 -32.53 -12.43 -5.91
C ALA A 43 -32.95 -12.14 -7.35
N ASP A 44 -33.17 -13.22 -8.09
CA ASP A 44 -33.95 -13.38 -9.32
C ASP A 44 -33.53 -12.56 -10.56
N ASP A 45 -32.86 -13.25 -11.49
CA ASP A 45 -32.81 -13.16 -12.96
C ASP A 45 -32.83 -11.83 -13.74
N THR A 46 -32.68 -10.69 -13.09
CA THR A 46 -32.33 -9.42 -13.75
C THR A 46 -31.36 -8.65 -12.88
N CYS A 47 -30.08 -8.64 -13.26
CA CYS A 47 -29.12 -7.66 -12.74
C CYS A 47 -29.29 -6.33 -13.48
N ASP A 48 -30.45 -5.70 -13.31
CA ASP A 48 -30.46 -4.24 -13.41
C ASP A 48 -29.88 -3.73 -12.10
N LEU A 49 -28.70 -3.09 -12.20
CA LEU A 49 -28.20 -2.25 -11.14
C LEU A 49 -29.25 -1.16 -10.92
N GLU A 50 -30.15 -1.34 -9.95
CA GLU A 50 -30.79 -0.17 -9.34
C GLU A 50 -29.66 0.79 -8.99
N GLU A 51 -29.82 2.07 -9.34
CA GLU A 51 -28.93 3.20 -9.06
C GLU A 51 -28.78 3.47 -7.54
N SER A 52 -28.55 2.42 -6.76
CA SER A 52 -28.44 2.42 -5.33
C SER A 52 -27.04 2.92 -4.96
N TYR A 53 -27.01 4.19 -4.59
CA TYR A 53 -25.98 4.87 -3.80
C TYR A 53 -24.98 3.88 -3.15
N VAL A 54 -23.71 3.88 -3.56
CA VAL A 54 -22.65 3.14 -2.86
C VAL A 54 -22.57 3.69 -1.43
N LYS A 55 -23.26 3.02 -0.51
CA LYS A 55 -23.35 3.46 0.87
C LYS A 55 -22.01 3.26 1.52
N LEU A 56 -21.33 4.38 1.82
CA LEU A 56 -20.03 4.36 2.46
C LEU A 56 -20.09 3.61 3.81
N LEU A 57 -19.10 2.74 4.01
CA LEU A 57 -18.88 2.02 5.26
C LEU A 57 -18.40 2.97 6.37
N ARG A 58 -18.48 2.53 7.64
CA ARG A 58 -18.14 3.37 8.80
C ARG A 58 -16.72 3.94 8.72
N GLN A 59 -15.73 3.09 8.41
CA GLN A 59 -14.34 3.50 8.25
C GLN A 59 -14.14 4.52 7.13
N GLN A 60 -14.85 4.37 6.01
CA GLN A 60 -14.77 5.29 4.88
C GLN A 60 -15.34 6.66 5.25
N LYS A 61 -16.44 6.68 6.01
CA LYS A 61 -17.06 7.91 6.55
C LYS A 61 -16.15 8.63 7.53
N ILE A 62 -15.50 7.91 8.46
CA ILE A 62 -14.56 8.48 9.43
C ILE A 62 -13.39 9.13 8.70
N VAL A 63 -12.78 8.45 7.72
CA VAL A 63 -11.67 9.01 6.94
C VAL A 63 -12.10 10.28 6.19
N LYS A 64 -13.27 10.26 5.56
CA LYS A 64 -13.85 11.41 4.85
C LYS A 64 -14.04 12.61 5.79
N ASP A 65 -14.65 12.40 6.96
CA ASP A 65 -14.92 13.47 7.91
C ASP A 65 -13.65 13.97 8.60
N TYR A 66 -12.67 13.10 8.87
CA TYR A 66 -11.37 13.48 9.44
C TYR A 66 -10.54 14.32 8.47
N MET A 67 -10.52 13.94 7.18
CA MET A 67 -9.78 14.63 6.12
C MET A 67 -10.61 15.71 5.40
N GLN A 68 -11.65 16.25 6.03
CA GLN A 68 -12.48 17.30 5.44
C GLN A 68 -11.71 18.60 5.17
N PHE A 69 -12.24 19.49 4.31
CA PHE A 69 -11.62 20.77 3.94
C PHE A 69 -11.36 21.71 5.14
N GLU A 70 -12.14 21.58 6.20
CA GLU A 70 -12.00 22.34 7.46
C GLU A 70 -10.98 21.73 8.43
N SER A 71 -10.43 20.54 8.16
CA SER A 71 -9.46 19.90 9.06
C SER A 71 -8.08 20.57 9.01
N PRO A 72 -7.32 20.62 10.13
CA PRO A 72 -5.95 21.14 10.14
C PRO A 72 -4.92 20.10 9.69
N TYR A 73 -5.30 18.83 9.56
CA TYR A 73 -4.35 17.73 9.34
C TYR A 73 -3.85 17.67 7.90
N ARG A 74 -2.53 17.61 7.69
CA ARG A 74 -1.94 17.55 6.35
C ARG A 74 -2.30 16.26 5.62
N GLY A 75 -2.19 15.12 6.27
CA GLY A 75 -2.44 13.85 5.62
C GLY A 75 -2.70 12.71 6.58
N ILE A 76 -3.04 11.56 6.01
CA ILE A 76 -3.25 10.31 6.73
C ILE A 76 -2.78 9.10 5.91
N LEU A 77 -2.18 8.13 6.58
CA LEU A 77 -1.95 6.78 6.08
C LEU A 77 -3.15 5.90 6.42
N LEU A 78 -3.82 5.38 5.40
CA LEU A 78 -4.82 4.33 5.55
C LEU A 78 -4.12 2.98 5.53
N TYR A 79 -3.72 2.52 6.72
CA TYR A 79 -3.27 1.15 6.94
C TYR A 79 -4.51 0.25 7.03
N HIS A 80 -5.21 0.03 5.92
CA HIS A 80 -6.37 -0.86 5.91
C HIS A 80 -6.04 -2.15 5.17
N GLU A 81 -6.50 -3.27 5.70
CA GLU A 81 -6.26 -4.59 5.11
C GLU A 81 -6.89 -4.72 3.71
N LEU A 82 -6.51 -5.75 2.97
CA LEU A 82 -7.06 -6.01 1.63
C LEU A 82 -8.59 -6.21 1.71
N GLY A 83 -9.32 -5.68 0.72
CA GLY A 83 -10.79 -5.78 0.66
C GLY A 83 -11.57 -4.81 1.57
N SER A 84 -10.90 -3.86 2.23
CA SER A 84 -11.52 -2.86 3.14
C SER A 84 -12.21 -1.69 2.43
N GLY A 85 -11.99 -1.55 1.11
CA GLY A 85 -12.43 -0.41 0.33
C GLY A 85 -11.58 0.85 0.55
N LYS A 86 -10.24 0.70 0.62
CA LYS A 86 -9.25 1.81 0.72
C LYS A 86 -9.45 2.89 -0.34
N SER A 87 -9.53 2.47 -1.59
CA SER A 87 -9.66 3.34 -2.75
C SER A 87 -11.00 4.08 -2.75
N ILE A 88 -12.10 3.41 -2.36
CA ILE A 88 -13.39 4.09 -2.12
C ILE A 88 -13.27 5.12 -0.98
N ALA A 89 -12.54 4.82 0.09
CA ALA A 89 -12.31 5.77 1.19
C ALA A 89 -11.57 7.02 0.73
N SER A 90 -10.51 6.86 -0.08
CA SER A 90 -9.76 7.99 -0.63
C SER A 90 -10.56 8.80 -1.65
N ILE A 91 -11.34 8.14 -2.52
CA ILE A 91 -12.24 8.81 -3.47
C ILE A 91 -13.28 9.64 -2.71
N ALA A 92 -13.91 9.06 -1.67
CA ALA A 92 -14.92 9.75 -0.86
C ALA A 92 -14.35 10.98 -0.13
N ALA A 93 -13.10 10.91 0.33
CA ALA A 93 -12.43 12.05 0.95
C ALA A 93 -12.03 13.13 -0.08
N ALA A 94 -11.51 12.73 -1.25
CA ALA A 94 -11.11 13.65 -2.32
C ALA A 94 -12.29 14.37 -2.96
N GLU A 95 -13.46 13.75 -2.93
CA GLU A 95 -14.71 14.26 -3.45
C GLU A 95 -15.05 15.67 -2.92
N GLY A 96 -14.79 15.92 -1.63
CA GLY A 96 -15.01 17.23 -1.00
C GLY A 96 -14.07 18.34 -1.49
N TYR A 97 -13.06 18.00 -2.30
CA TYR A 97 -12.04 18.91 -2.82
C TYR A 97 -12.11 19.12 -4.33
N VAL A 98 -12.98 18.37 -5.03
CA VAL A 98 -13.19 18.51 -6.47
C VAL A 98 -13.58 19.97 -6.79
N ASN A 99 -12.92 20.57 -7.77
CA ASN A 99 -13.01 21.99 -8.15
C ASN A 99 -12.47 23.01 -7.10
N LEU A 100 -12.08 22.58 -5.90
CA LEU A 100 -11.40 23.43 -4.90
C LEU A 100 -9.88 23.27 -4.94
N LYS A 101 -9.40 22.07 -5.26
CA LYS A 101 -7.98 21.71 -5.39
C LYS A 101 -7.77 20.84 -6.61
N LYS A 102 -6.54 20.84 -7.13
CA LYS A 102 -6.11 19.85 -8.13
C LYS A 102 -6.10 18.48 -7.48
N ILE A 103 -6.78 17.49 -8.06
CA ILE A 103 -6.74 16.10 -7.56
C ILE A 103 -5.65 15.33 -8.29
N VAL A 104 -4.69 14.79 -7.56
CA VAL A 104 -3.59 13.99 -8.10
C VAL A 104 -3.70 12.57 -7.54
N ILE A 105 -3.71 11.57 -8.42
CA ILE A 105 -3.77 10.16 -8.07
C ILE A 105 -2.48 9.51 -8.56
N MET A 106 -1.72 8.92 -7.64
CA MET A 106 -0.47 8.23 -7.92
C MET A 106 -0.64 6.73 -7.67
N THR A 107 -0.38 5.91 -8.67
CA THR A 107 -0.57 4.45 -8.60
C THR A 107 0.61 3.72 -9.24
N PRO A 108 0.86 2.44 -8.92
CA PRO A 108 1.55 1.58 -9.87
C PRO A 108 0.77 1.56 -11.18
N ALA A 109 1.47 1.48 -12.32
CA ALA A 109 0.82 1.38 -13.61
C ALA A 109 -0.21 0.24 -13.66
N SER A 110 0.05 -0.89 -12.99
CA SER A 110 -0.84 -2.06 -12.94
C SER A 110 -2.19 -1.80 -12.27
N LEU A 111 -2.26 -0.84 -11.34
CA LEU A 111 -3.47 -0.52 -10.57
C LEU A 111 -4.24 0.69 -11.12
N SER A 112 -3.64 1.50 -12.00
CA SER A 112 -4.25 2.73 -12.53
C SER A 112 -5.66 2.49 -13.09
N GLN A 113 -5.83 1.47 -13.93
CA GLN A 113 -7.14 1.16 -14.54
C GLN A 113 -8.18 0.72 -13.51
N ASN A 114 -7.77 -0.10 -12.53
CA ASN A 114 -8.67 -0.54 -11.46
C ASN A 114 -9.13 0.66 -10.62
N TYR A 115 -8.21 1.58 -10.30
CA TYR A 115 -8.55 2.81 -9.57
C TYR A 115 -9.48 3.72 -10.38
N GLU A 116 -9.26 3.88 -11.70
CA GLU A 116 -10.15 4.61 -12.60
C GLU A 116 -11.57 4.01 -12.62
N ASN A 117 -11.67 2.67 -12.65
CA ASN A 117 -12.96 1.98 -12.61
C ASN A 117 -13.69 2.20 -11.28
N GLU A 118 -12.97 2.16 -10.15
CA GLU A 118 -13.54 2.47 -8.84
C GLU A 118 -13.96 3.94 -8.74
N LEU A 119 -13.18 4.86 -9.31
CA LEU A 119 -13.52 6.28 -9.40
C LEU A 119 -14.82 6.50 -10.18
N LEU A 120 -15.01 5.79 -11.29
CA LEU A 120 -16.24 5.83 -12.08
C LEU A 120 -17.49 5.36 -11.30
N ILE A 121 -17.32 4.47 -10.33
CA ILE A 121 -18.41 3.89 -9.54
C ILE A 121 -18.70 4.73 -8.29
N ALA A 122 -17.65 5.07 -7.54
CA ALA A 122 -17.76 5.68 -6.23
C ALA A 122 -17.92 7.21 -6.30
N SER A 123 -17.34 7.87 -7.30
CA SER A 123 -17.39 9.33 -7.39
C SER A 123 -18.71 9.85 -7.96
N LYS A 124 -19.12 11.03 -7.52
CA LYS A 124 -20.27 11.76 -8.08
C LYS A 124 -20.07 12.03 -9.58
N ILE A 125 -18.89 12.51 -9.97
CA ILE A 125 -18.55 12.76 -11.39
C ILE A 125 -18.68 11.47 -12.19
N GLY A 126 -18.08 10.38 -11.72
CA GLY A 126 -18.12 9.09 -12.40
C GLY A 126 -19.55 8.58 -12.61
N ARG A 127 -20.39 8.71 -11.58
CA ARG A 127 -21.82 8.36 -11.68
C ARG A 127 -22.58 9.28 -12.62
N ASP A 128 -22.32 10.58 -12.58
CA ASP A 128 -22.95 11.55 -13.46
C ASP A 128 -22.59 11.30 -14.94
N LEU A 129 -21.36 10.85 -15.22
CA LEU A 129 -20.91 10.44 -16.55
C LEU A 129 -21.58 9.16 -17.07
N LYS A 130 -22.19 8.35 -16.20
CA LYS A 130 -22.94 7.12 -16.59
C LYS A 130 -24.44 7.35 -16.78
N LYS A 131 -24.91 8.59 -16.68
CA LYS A 131 -26.33 8.95 -16.87
C LYS A 131 -26.62 9.30 -18.33
N THR A 132 -26.93 10.55 -18.62
CA THR A 132 -27.36 11.01 -19.94
C THR A 132 -26.33 11.91 -20.59
N TRP A 133 -26.21 11.78 -21.92
CA TRP A 133 -25.32 12.58 -22.77
C TRP A 133 -26.11 13.29 -23.85
N THR A 134 -25.70 14.51 -24.18
CA THR A 134 -26.29 15.32 -25.24
C THR A 134 -25.18 15.73 -26.21
N GLN A 135 -25.41 15.53 -27.51
CA GLN A 135 -24.52 16.03 -28.54
C GLN A 135 -24.97 17.43 -28.90
N ILE A 136 -24.05 18.38 -28.77
CA ILE A 136 -24.27 19.77 -29.16
C ILE A 136 -23.31 20.16 -30.28
N LYS A 137 -23.71 21.17 -31.04
CA LYS A 137 -22.90 21.81 -32.07
C LYS A 137 -22.50 23.19 -31.56
N VAL A 138 -21.19 23.43 -31.53
CA VAL A 138 -20.57 24.67 -31.04
C VAL A 138 -19.70 25.32 -32.11
N ASN A 139 -19.57 26.64 -32.06
CA ASN A 139 -18.64 27.36 -32.92
C ASN A 139 -17.22 27.30 -32.34
N LYS A 140 -16.34 26.52 -32.97
CA LYS A 140 -14.93 26.38 -32.55
C LYS A 140 -14.15 27.69 -32.52
N LYS A 141 -14.56 28.70 -33.30
CA LYS A 141 -13.92 30.02 -33.33
C LYS A 141 -14.32 30.91 -32.15
N SER A 142 -15.36 30.56 -31.40
CA SER A 142 -15.76 31.30 -30.20
C SER A 142 -14.91 30.87 -29.00
N ALA A 143 -14.00 31.76 -28.57
CA ALA A 143 -13.18 31.54 -27.37
C ALA A 143 -14.04 31.38 -26.11
N GLU A 144 -15.19 32.04 -26.05
CA GLU A 144 -16.14 31.97 -24.93
C GLU A 144 -16.77 30.58 -24.83
N MET A 145 -17.30 30.03 -25.93
CA MET A 145 -17.86 28.67 -25.93
C MET A 145 -16.83 27.61 -25.54
N MET A 146 -15.59 27.72 -26.04
CA MET A 146 -14.51 26.79 -25.67
C MET A 146 -14.13 26.90 -24.19
N LYS A 147 -14.12 28.12 -23.65
CA LYS A 147 -13.89 28.37 -22.23
C LYS A 147 -15.02 27.80 -21.37
N GLU A 148 -16.28 27.95 -21.78
CA GLU A 148 -17.42 27.36 -21.05
C GLU A 148 -17.36 25.83 -21.05
N LEU A 149 -17.06 25.20 -22.19
CA LEU A 149 -16.87 23.75 -22.28
C LEU A 149 -15.74 23.26 -21.38
N THR A 150 -14.63 24.00 -21.33
CA THR A 150 -13.48 23.65 -20.49
C THR A 150 -13.81 23.82 -19.00
N VAL A 151 -14.42 24.95 -18.60
CA VAL A 151 -14.67 25.26 -17.18
C VAL A 151 -15.83 24.44 -16.60
N LYS A 152 -16.94 24.33 -17.32
CA LYS A 152 -18.16 23.64 -16.82
C LYS A 152 -18.03 22.12 -16.97
N TYR A 153 -17.56 21.66 -18.13
CA TYR A 153 -17.59 20.26 -18.52
C TYR A 153 -16.22 19.57 -18.54
N ALA A 154 -15.12 20.31 -18.38
CA ALA A 154 -13.75 19.78 -18.50
C ALA A 154 -13.45 19.18 -19.88
N ILE A 155 -14.09 19.69 -20.95
CA ILE A 155 -13.83 19.27 -22.33
C ILE A 155 -12.86 20.25 -22.98
N ALA A 156 -11.74 19.76 -23.49
CA ALA A 156 -10.72 20.58 -24.13
C ALA A 156 -11.07 20.82 -25.60
N GLU A 157 -10.63 21.95 -26.16
CA GLU A 157 -10.89 22.32 -27.56
C GLU A 157 -10.51 21.22 -28.58
N LYS A 158 -9.44 20.48 -28.32
CA LYS A 158 -8.99 19.35 -29.17
C LYS A 158 -10.01 18.20 -29.29
N PHE A 159 -10.94 18.08 -28.34
CA PHE A 159 -12.02 17.08 -28.34
C PHE A 159 -13.31 17.57 -29.00
N VAL A 160 -13.32 18.81 -29.51
CA VAL A 160 -14.39 19.32 -30.37
C VAL A 160 -14.05 18.96 -31.82
N LYS A 161 -14.94 18.19 -32.47
CA LYS A 161 -14.77 17.76 -33.87
C LYS A 161 -14.63 18.96 -34.80
N LYS A 162 -14.04 18.76 -35.98
CA LYS A 162 -13.86 19.83 -36.98
C LYS A 162 -15.17 20.51 -37.39
N ASN A 163 -16.27 19.77 -37.38
CA ASN A 163 -17.63 20.26 -37.68
C ASN A 163 -18.34 20.90 -36.47
N GLY A 164 -17.66 21.07 -35.33
CA GLY A 164 -18.22 21.70 -34.13
C GLY A 164 -19.02 20.76 -33.23
N LEU A 165 -19.15 19.47 -33.55
CA LEU A 165 -19.87 18.52 -32.71
C LEU A 165 -19.06 18.14 -31.46
N VAL A 166 -19.75 18.09 -30.33
CA VAL A 166 -19.18 17.69 -29.04
C VAL A 166 -20.24 17.02 -28.16
N TRP A 167 -19.86 15.95 -27.47
CA TRP A 167 -20.71 15.28 -26.49
C TRP A 167 -20.54 15.88 -25.10
N VAL A 168 -21.65 16.18 -24.43
CA VAL A 168 -21.67 16.83 -23.12
C VAL A 168 -22.52 16.02 -22.14
N PRO A 169 -21.98 15.66 -20.95
CA PRO A 169 -22.72 14.91 -19.95
C PRO A 169 -23.69 15.81 -19.18
N LEU A 170 -24.91 15.32 -18.91
CA LEU A 170 -25.94 16.04 -18.14
C LEU A 170 -26.14 17.50 -18.58
N TYR A 171 -26.11 17.74 -19.89
CA TYR A 171 -26.19 19.09 -20.44
C TYR A 171 -27.48 19.82 -20.01
N LYS A 172 -27.34 21.06 -19.55
CA LYS A 172 -28.45 21.87 -19.01
C LYS A 172 -28.89 23.02 -19.90
N GLY A 173 -28.42 23.08 -21.15
CA GLY A 173 -28.67 24.25 -22.02
C GLY A 173 -27.87 25.49 -21.60
N ASP A 174 -26.75 25.30 -20.91
CA ASP A 174 -25.98 26.36 -20.26
C ASP A 174 -24.72 26.76 -21.05
N VAL A 175 -24.64 26.40 -22.34
CA VAL A 175 -23.62 26.89 -23.26
C VAL A 175 -24.33 27.78 -24.28
N ALA A 176 -24.12 29.09 -24.17
CA ALA A 176 -24.85 30.06 -24.98
C ALA A 176 -24.52 29.88 -26.47
N GLY A 177 -25.54 29.84 -27.33
CA GLY A 177 -25.37 29.69 -28.78
C GLY A 177 -25.04 28.28 -29.26
N ALA A 178 -25.14 27.25 -28.41
CA ALA A 178 -25.00 25.86 -28.82
C ALA A 178 -26.32 25.29 -29.35
N GLU A 179 -26.27 24.56 -30.47
CA GLU A 179 -27.41 23.83 -31.03
C GLU A 179 -27.41 22.39 -30.55
N ILE A 180 -28.55 21.86 -30.09
CA ILE A 180 -28.66 20.44 -29.70
C ILE A 180 -28.89 19.61 -30.97
N VAL A 181 -28.04 18.60 -31.17
CA VAL A 181 -28.12 17.68 -32.31
C VAL A 181 -28.74 16.35 -31.90
N ILE A 182 -28.32 15.81 -30.75
CA ILE A 182 -28.86 14.58 -30.18
C ILE A 182 -29.09 14.80 -28.70
N GLU A 183 -30.32 14.55 -28.22
CA GLU A 183 -30.70 14.85 -26.84
C GLU A 183 -30.72 13.60 -25.94
N LYS A 184 -30.06 13.71 -24.77
CA LYS A 184 -30.24 12.85 -23.59
C LYS A 184 -30.19 11.33 -23.86
N ILE A 185 -29.23 10.87 -24.66
CA ILE A 185 -28.98 9.43 -24.77
C ILE A 185 -28.47 8.89 -23.43
N LYS A 186 -28.96 7.72 -23.03
CA LYS A 186 -28.54 7.05 -21.80
C LYS A 186 -27.33 6.17 -22.07
N TYR A 187 -26.25 6.37 -21.30
CA TYR A 187 -24.98 5.67 -21.50
C TYR A 187 -25.12 4.13 -21.44
N ASN A 188 -25.95 3.61 -20.52
CA ASN A 188 -26.10 2.16 -20.34
C ASN A 188 -27.00 1.49 -21.39
N THR A 189 -27.97 2.20 -21.96
CA THR A 189 -28.99 1.59 -22.82
C THR A 189 -28.73 1.83 -24.32
N ASP A 190 -28.07 2.92 -24.70
CA ASP A 190 -27.78 3.20 -26.11
C ASP A 190 -26.34 2.80 -26.46
N THR A 191 -26.17 1.62 -27.05
CA THR A 191 -24.85 1.06 -27.39
C THR A 191 -24.23 1.72 -28.61
N ARG A 192 -24.99 2.45 -29.44
CA ARG A 192 -24.53 2.99 -30.73
C ARG A 192 -23.37 3.98 -30.58
N TYR A 193 -23.38 4.77 -29.51
CA TYR A 193 -22.38 5.82 -29.27
C TYR A 193 -21.37 5.47 -28.17
N ARG A 194 -21.44 4.25 -27.61
CA ARG A 194 -20.71 3.90 -26.39
C ARG A 194 -19.20 4.09 -26.50
N ALA A 195 -18.59 3.62 -27.59
CA ALA A 195 -17.16 3.77 -27.84
C ALA A 195 -16.73 5.25 -27.93
N GLU A 196 -17.57 6.10 -28.53
CA GLU A 196 -17.32 7.53 -28.59
C GLU A 196 -17.46 8.18 -27.20
N LEU A 197 -18.53 7.87 -26.47
CA LEU A 197 -18.76 8.39 -25.12
C LEU A 197 -17.64 7.96 -24.15
N ASP A 198 -17.11 6.74 -24.27
CA ASP A 198 -15.99 6.26 -23.46
C ASP A 198 -14.72 7.11 -23.65
N LEU A 199 -14.47 7.61 -24.88
CA LEU A 199 -13.37 8.55 -25.13
C LEU A 199 -13.61 9.89 -24.40
N TYR A 200 -14.84 10.41 -24.41
CA TYR A 200 -15.21 11.63 -23.69
C TYR A 200 -15.13 11.44 -22.17
N ILE A 201 -15.58 10.31 -21.63
CA ILE A 201 -15.49 9.96 -20.22
C ILE A 201 -14.03 9.99 -19.76
N ASN A 202 -13.15 9.29 -20.48
CA ASN A 202 -11.73 9.23 -20.17
C ASN A 202 -11.07 10.62 -20.24
N HIS A 203 -11.46 11.44 -21.21
CA HIS A 203 -10.97 12.80 -21.35
C HIS A 203 -11.41 13.71 -20.17
N ILE A 204 -12.70 13.71 -19.83
CA ILE A 204 -13.25 14.51 -18.72
C ILE A 204 -12.61 14.08 -17.40
N LEU A 205 -12.44 12.77 -17.17
CA LEU A 205 -11.77 12.26 -15.98
C LEU A 205 -10.32 12.74 -15.91
N ARG A 206 -9.53 12.59 -16.97
CA ARG A 206 -8.11 13.00 -16.98
C ARG A 206 -7.91 14.50 -16.78
N ASN A 207 -8.88 15.32 -17.20
CA ASN A 207 -8.85 16.75 -16.95
C ASN A 207 -9.20 17.13 -15.51
N ARG A 208 -10.04 16.34 -14.82
CA ARG A 208 -10.41 16.58 -13.41
C ARG A 208 -9.48 15.89 -12.41
N TYR A 209 -8.87 14.78 -12.82
CA TYR A 209 -8.00 13.93 -12.02
C TYR A 209 -6.68 13.68 -12.76
N THR A 210 -5.58 14.14 -12.19
CA THR A 210 -4.24 13.89 -12.76
C THR A 210 -3.70 12.56 -12.28
N PHE A 211 -3.57 11.58 -13.17
CA PHE A 211 -2.95 10.28 -12.87
C PHE A 211 -1.44 10.30 -13.11
N ILE A 212 -0.67 9.78 -12.16
CA ILE A 212 0.80 9.64 -12.25
C ILE A 212 1.20 8.21 -11.89
N ASN A 213 1.82 7.51 -12.84
CA ASN A 213 2.33 6.17 -12.60
C ASN A 213 3.77 6.22 -12.08
N TYR A 214 3.97 6.04 -10.77
CA TYR A 214 5.28 6.27 -10.14
C TYR A 214 6.34 5.20 -10.47
N ASN A 215 5.92 4.06 -11.02
CA ASN A 215 6.84 3.03 -11.52
C ASN A 215 7.36 3.31 -12.93
N GLY A 216 6.69 4.19 -13.69
CA GLY A 216 7.07 4.60 -15.05
C GLY A 216 7.51 6.07 -15.15
N LEU A 217 8.07 6.62 -14.06
CA LEU A 217 8.58 8.00 -14.07
C LEU A 217 9.77 8.14 -15.03
N THR A 218 9.75 9.20 -15.83
CA THR A 218 10.87 9.60 -16.70
C THR A 218 11.34 11.01 -16.33
N GLU A 219 12.57 11.35 -16.68
CA GLU A 219 13.09 12.71 -16.46
C GLU A 219 12.26 13.78 -17.17
N LYS A 220 11.78 13.47 -18.38
CA LYS A 220 10.91 14.37 -19.15
C LYS A 220 9.62 14.67 -18.38
N MET A 221 8.96 13.65 -17.84
CA MET A 221 7.75 13.84 -17.03
C MET A 221 8.02 14.71 -15.79
N ILE A 222 9.16 14.53 -15.11
CA ILE A 222 9.52 15.34 -13.94
C ILE A 222 9.75 16.80 -14.33
N LYS A 223 10.43 17.06 -15.45
CA LYS A 223 10.62 18.42 -15.97
C LYS A 223 9.28 19.08 -16.34
N GLU A 224 8.37 18.33 -16.97
CA GLU A 224 7.04 18.82 -17.36
C GLU A 224 6.11 19.14 -16.17
N LEU A 225 6.34 18.52 -15.00
CA LEU A 225 5.60 18.83 -13.77
C LEU A 225 5.88 20.25 -13.24
N GLY A 226 7.02 20.84 -13.60
CA GLY A 226 7.44 22.17 -13.14
C GLY A 226 7.95 22.18 -11.70
N ALA A 227 8.19 23.38 -11.15
CA ALA A 227 8.87 23.54 -9.86
C ALA A 227 8.01 23.19 -8.62
N LYS A 228 6.69 23.44 -8.69
CA LYS A 228 5.76 23.25 -7.56
C LYS A 228 4.49 22.50 -7.98
N PRO A 229 4.62 21.27 -8.51
CA PRO A 229 3.50 20.53 -9.14
C PRO A 229 2.34 20.16 -8.20
N PHE A 230 2.60 20.19 -6.90
CA PHE A 230 1.73 19.66 -5.85
C PHE A 230 1.21 20.74 -4.89
N ASP A 231 1.54 22.01 -5.13
CA ASP A 231 0.96 23.11 -4.36
C ASP A 231 -0.56 23.17 -4.57
N ASN A 232 -1.29 23.39 -3.48
CA ASN A 232 -2.75 23.42 -3.45
C ASN A 232 -3.43 22.18 -4.06
N ALA A 233 -2.79 21.00 -3.99
CA ALA A 233 -3.33 19.74 -4.50
C ALA A 233 -3.90 18.83 -3.38
N PHE A 234 -4.89 18.01 -3.71
CA PHE A 234 -5.27 16.83 -2.93
C PHE A 234 -4.66 15.60 -3.58
N ILE A 235 -3.81 14.89 -2.85
CA ILE A 235 -2.94 13.85 -3.41
C ILE A 235 -3.30 12.51 -2.79
N ILE A 236 -3.55 11.52 -3.63
CA ILE A 236 -3.78 10.14 -3.23
C ILE A 236 -2.64 9.31 -3.79
N ILE A 237 -1.99 8.50 -2.95
CA ILE A 237 -0.94 7.57 -3.39
C ILE A 237 -1.34 6.16 -2.99
N ASP A 238 -1.64 5.33 -3.99
CA ASP A 238 -1.96 3.92 -3.81
C ASP A 238 -0.71 3.04 -3.77
N GLU A 239 -0.76 1.99 -2.95
CA GLU A 239 0.37 1.15 -2.58
C GLU A 239 1.65 1.94 -2.27
N ILE A 240 1.53 2.95 -1.39
CA ILE A 240 2.61 3.89 -1.05
C ILE A 240 3.92 3.18 -0.64
N HIS A 241 3.83 1.98 -0.09
CA HIS A 241 4.99 1.18 0.31
C HIS A 241 5.94 0.91 -0.86
N ASN A 242 5.42 0.71 -2.08
CA ASN A 242 6.22 0.51 -3.29
C ASN A 242 6.95 1.80 -3.68
N PHE A 243 6.31 2.96 -3.54
CA PHE A 243 6.95 4.26 -3.79
C PHE A 243 8.06 4.56 -2.76
N ILE A 244 7.79 4.32 -1.47
CA ILE A 244 8.77 4.52 -0.39
C ILE A 244 9.97 3.58 -0.55
N SER A 245 9.75 2.31 -0.89
CA SER A 245 10.85 1.37 -1.12
C SER A 245 11.77 1.83 -2.25
N ARG A 246 11.23 2.42 -3.34
CA ARG A 246 12.06 3.01 -4.42
C ARG A 246 12.94 4.17 -3.92
N ILE A 247 12.44 4.97 -3.00
CA ILE A 247 13.19 6.11 -2.41
C ILE A 247 14.33 5.59 -1.54
N VAL A 248 14.02 4.66 -0.64
CA VAL A 248 14.99 4.05 0.28
C VAL A 248 16.08 3.28 -0.50
N ASN A 249 15.69 2.58 -1.56
CA ASN A 249 16.60 1.86 -2.46
C ASN A 249 17.39 2.80 -3.42
N GLY A 250 17.24 4.12 -3.31
CA GLY A 250 18.12 5.07 -3.97
C GLY A 250 17.65 5.70 -5.28
N SER A 251 16.41 5.46 -5.74
CA SER A 251 15.90 6.02 -7.00
C SER A 251 15.89 7.56 -6.98
N ARG A 252 16.64 8.20 -7.88
CA ARG A 252 16.74 9.67 -7.98
C ARG A 252 15.41 10.31 -8.38
N LEU A 253 14.72 9.73 -9.37
CA LEU A 253 13.42 10.21 -9.85
C LEU A 253 12.35 10.15 -8.75
N ALA A 254 12.29 9.05 -8.00
CA ALA A 254 11.35 8.92 -6.88
C ALA A 254 11.67 9.91 -5.74
N LYS A 255 12.97 10.10 -5.44
CA LYS A 255 13.43 11.11 -4.46
C LYS A 255 13.03 12.53 -4.86
N SER A 256 13.14 12.89 -6.14
CA SER A 256 12.71 14.21 -6.64
C SER A 256 11.21 14.44 -6.40
N ILE A 257 10.35 13.48 -6.76
CA ILE A 257 8.91 13.56 -6.48
C ILE A 257 8.64 13.66 -4.98
N TYR A 258 9.34 12.87 -4.16
CA TYR A 258 9.21 12.94 -2.69
C TYR A 258 9.54 14.33 -2.14
N VAL A 259 10.61 14.96 -2.62
CA VAL A 259 10.98 16.33 -2.21
C VAL A 259 9.90 17.34 -2.62
N HIS A 260 9.32 17.23 -3.82
CA HIS A 260 8.20 18.09 -4.22
C HIS A 260 6.97 17.87 -3.33
N LEU A 261 6.65 16.64 -2.95
CA LEU A 261 5.53 16.33 -2.06
C LEU A 261 5.78 16.84 -0.63
N MET A 262 7.01 16.71 -0.10
CA MET A 262 7.38 17.21 1.22
C MET A 262 7.24 18.72 1.35
N ASN A 263 7.64 19.46 0.30
CA ASN A 263 7.66 20.91 0.30
C ASN A 263 6.35 21.57 -0.18
N ALA A 264 5.39 20.77 -0.64
CA ALA A 264 4.12 21.26 -1.17
C ALA A 264 3.30 22.03 -0.12
N LYS A 265 2.87 23.25 -0.48
CA LYS A 265 2.06 24.14 0.36
C LYS A 265 0.57 23.93 0.13
N GLY A 266 -0.22 24.00 1.19
CA GLY A 266 -1.69 23.87 1.12
C GLY A 266 -2.19 22.53 0.57
N THR A 267 -1.37 21.47 0.58
CA THR A 267 -1.75 20.15 0.08
C THR A 267 -2.39 19.28 1.17
N LYS A 268 -3.23 18.33 0.75
CA LYS A 268 -3.80 17.26 1.57
C LYS A 268 -3.37 15.91 1.01
N LEU A 269 -2.97 14.97 1.85
CA LEU A 269 -2.49 13.65 1.41
C LEU A 269 -3.30 12.50 2.00
N ILE A 270 -3.64 11.52 1.16
CA ILE A 270 -4.12 10.20 1.59
C ILE A 270 -3.18 9.15 1.00
N LEU A 271 -2.47 8.43 1.88
CA LEU A 271 -1.57 7.36 1.48
C LEU A 271 -2.25 6.02 1.77
N LEU A 272 -2.26 5.09 0.81
CA LEU A 272 -2.96 3.81 0.93
C LEU A 272 -1.96 2.66 0.98
N SER A 273 -2.08 1.80 1.98
CA SER A 273 -1.29 0.57 2.03
C SER A 273 -1.95 -0.50 2.89
N GLY A 274 -2.01 -1.74 2.40
CA GLY A 274 -2.30 -2.90 3.24
C GLY A 274 -1.08 -3.41 4.02
N THR A 275 0.12 -2.98 3.63
CA THR A 275 1.40 -3.50 4.10
C THR A 275 2.43 -2.36 4.12
N PRO A 276 2.35 -1.44 5.11
CA PRO A 276 3.10 -0.18 5.10
C PRO A 276 4.62 -0.34 5.26
N ILE A 277 5.08 -1.52 5.66
CA ILE A 277 6.50 -1.87 5.77
C ILE A 277 6.74 -3.03 4.82
N ILE A 278 7.72 -2.91 3.91
CA ILE A 278 8.15 -4.03 3.07
C ILE A 278 9.36 -4.64 3.75
N ASN A 279 10.52 -4.01 3.68
CA ASN A 279 11.78 -4.70 3.98
C ASN A 279 12.30 -4.44 5.39
N GLN A 280 12.26 -3.17 5.81
CA GLN A 280 12.92 -2.73 7.04
C GLN A 280 12.05 -1.70 7.77
N PRO A 281 11.97 -1.74 9.11
CA PRO A 281 11.18 -0.80 9.88
C PRO A 281 11.46 0.68 9.57
N HIS A 282 12.70 1.06 9.27
CA HIS A 282 13.07 2.45 8.99
C HIS A 282 12.35 3.05 7.75
N GLU A 283 11.84 2.23 6.83
CA GLU A 283 11.00 2.70 5.70
C GLU A 283 9.77 3.48 6.21
N ILE A 284 9.28 3.16 7.42
CA ILE A 284 8.15 3.87 8.03
C ILE A 284 8.47 5.32 8.34
N ALA A 285 9.73 5.67 8.60
CA ALA A 285 10.12 7.04 8.90
C ALA A 285 9.87 7.96 7.70
N THR A 286 10.31 7.54 6.52
CA THR A 286 10.07 8.26 5.26
C THR A 286 8.57 8.39 4.97
N LEU A 287 7.80 7.34 5.22
CA LEU A 287 6.35 7.37 5.02
C LEU A 287 5.67 8.37 5.97
N ILE A 288 5.93 8.30 7.28
CA ILE A 288 5.30 9.16 8.28
C ILE A 288 5.71 10.62 8.09
N ASN A 289 6.97 10.88 7.75
CA ASN A 289 7.44 12.23 7.43
C ASN A 289 6.68 12.83 6.25
N LEU A 290 6.34 12.03 5.24
CA LEU A 290 5.51 12.48 4.10
C LEU A 290 4.08 12.86 4.52
N VAL A 291 3.46 12.02 5.37
CA VAL A 291 2.11 12.28 5.89
C VAL A 291 2.06 13.59 6.67
N ARG A 292 3.06 13.80 7.53
CA ARG A 292 3.12 14.94 8.44
C ARG A 292 3.61 16.22 7.77
N GLY A 293 4.55 16.10 6.83
CA GLY A 293 5.32 17.21 6.29
C GLY A 293 6.42 17.69 7.25
N PRO A 294 7.25 18.64 6.81
CA PRO A 294 8.34 19.17 7.61
C PRO A 294 7.82 19.97 8.82
N ILE A 295 8.36 19.70 10.01
CA ILE A 295 8.04 20.45 11.22
C ILE A 295 8.95 21.67 11.26
N LYS A 296 8.37 22.86 11.02
CA LYS A 296 9.13 24.11 10.98
C LYS A 296 9.29 24.71 12.37
N GLU A 297 10.53 25.03 12.74
CA GLU A 297 10.89 25.83 13.90
C GLU A 297 11.54 27.14 13.44
N TYR A 298 11.13 28.26 14.05
CA TYR A 298 11.73 29.56 13.83
C TYR A 298 12.63 29.90 15.02
N ASN A 299 13.94 29.78 14.83
CA ASN A 299 14.94 30.08 15.85
C ASN A 299 15.45 31.51 15.66
N ILE A 300 15.37 32.31 16.72
CA ILE A 300 15.69 33.73 16.68
C ILE A 300 16.66 34.04 17.81
N ASP A 301 17.87 34.47 17.43
CA ASP A 301 18.94 34.73 18.39
C ASP A 301 18.65 35.95 19.27
N LEU A 302 19.01 35.84 20.55
CA LEU A 302 18.99 36.92 21.52
C LEU A 302 20.16 37.87 21.27
N LEU A 303 19.91 39.18 21.34
CA LEU A 303 20.95 40.20 21.21
C LEU A 303 21.71 40.35 22.54
N LYS A 304 22.99 40.73 22.49
CA LYS A 304 23.87 40.85 23.68
C LYS A 304 23.33 41.73 24.83
N LYS A 305 22.46 42.68 24.53
CA LYS A 305 21.79 43.58 25.51
C LYS A 305 20.36 43.13 25.85
N SER A 306 20.02 41.87 25.63
CA SER A 306 18.70 41.34 25.93
C SER A 306 18.54 41.04 27.41
N ASN A 307 17.33 41.28 27.92
CA ASN A 307 16.91 40.74 29.21
C ASN A 307 16.74 39.22 29.12
N VAL A 308 16.78 38.54 30.27
CA VAL A 308 16.41 37.12 30.39
C VAL A 308 14.94 36.97 30.00
N PRO A 309 14.59 36.06 29.07
CA PRO A 309 13.20 35.88 28.66
C PRO A 309 12.28 35.45 29.81
N ASP A 310 11.32 36.32 30.19
CA ASP A 310 10.20 35.93 31.03
C ASP A 310 9.03 35.44 30.17
N MET A 311 8.88 34.13 30.11
CA MET A 311 7.86 33.46 29.29
C MET A 311 6.43 33.90 29.63
N LYS A 312 6.12 34.19 30.90
CA LYS A 312 4.77 34.62 31.28
C LYS A 312 4.47 36.02 30.74
N ALA A 313 5.39 36.96 30.95
CA ALA A 313 5.27 38.32 30.45
C ALA A 313 5.20 38.38 28.91
N ILE A 314 6.01 37.56 28.23
CA ILE A 314 6.02 37.46 26.77
C ILE A 314 4.68 36.93 26.25
N ILE A 315 4.17 35.84 26.83
CA ILE A 315 2.88 35.27 26.42
C ILE A 315 1.76 36.29 26.63
N GLN A 316 1.71 36.93 27.81
CA GLN A 316 0.69 37.94 28.11
C GLN A 316 0.73 39.10 27.11
N HIS A 317 1.92 39.60 26.77
CA HIS A 317 2.05 40.67 25.78
C HIS A 317 1.59 40.23 24.38
N LEU A 318 1.91 39.01 23.96
CA LEU A 318 1.45 38.49 22.67
C LEU A 318 -0.07 38.26 22.64
N GLN A 319 -0.69 37.94 23.78
CA GLN A 319 -2.14 37.85 23.92
C GLN A 319 -2.80 39.23 23.77
N GLU A 320 -2.27 40.26 24.44
CA GLU A 320 -2.73 41.66 24.32
C GLU A 320 -2.68 42.16 22.87
N LYS A 321 -1.63 41.78 22.13
CA LYS A 321 -1.46 42.10 20.70
C LYS A 321 -2.22 41.18 19.75
N LYS A 322 -2.96 40.19 20.27
CA LYS A 322 -3.71 39.18 19.49
C LYS A 322 -2.83 38.35 18.54
N LEU A 323 -1.54 38.21 18.86
CA LEU A 323 -0.57 37.44 18.09
C LEU A 323 -0.39 36.01 18.64
N TYR A 324 -0.61 35.81 19.94
CA TYR A 324 -0.42 34.50 20.59
C TYR A 324 -1.34 33.42 20.03
N GLY A 325 -2.53 33.80 19.56
CA GLY A 325 -3.48 32.89 18.92
C GLY A 325 -2.95 32.16 17.68
N TYR A 326 -1.82 32.58 17.10
CA TYR A 326 -1.18 31.92 15.96
C TYR A 326 0.04 31.04 16.35
N VAL A 327 0.43 31.07 17.62
CA VAL A 327 1.62 30.37 18.16
C VAL A 327 1.20 29.03 18.78
N ASP A 328 1.83 27.94 18.34
CA ASP A 328 1.60 26.59 18.87
C ASP A 328 2.43 26.32 20.12
N SER A 329 3.73 26.63 20.05
CA SER A 329 4.67 26.51 21.17
C SER A 329 5.74 27.59 21.09
N LEU A 330 6.17 28.02 22.27
CA LEU A 330 7.24 28.98 22.48
C LEU A 330 8.21 28.34 23.48
N ASP A 331 9.50 28.33 23.15
CA ASP A 331 10.58 27.89 24.04
C ASP A 331 11.73 28.91 24.00
N SER A 332 12.51 28.96 25.07
CA SER A 332 13.66 29.86 25.20
C SER A 332 14.88 29.10 25.69
N SER A 333 16.01 29.35 25.04
CA SER A 333 17.34 28.95 25.50
C SER A 333 18.13 30.17 25.96
N GLU A 334 19.32 29.97 26.51
CA GLU A 334 20.21 31.06 26.94
C GLU A 334 20.58 32.02 25.81
N THR A 335 20.53 31.57 24.55
CA THR A 335 21.03 32.31 23.38
C THR A 335 19.98 32.57 22.31
N SER A 336 18.82 31.90 22.34
CA SER A 336 17.80 32.01 21.30
C SER A 336 16.40 31.70 21.80
N MET A 337 15.38 32.28 21.14
CA MET A 337 13.99 31.89 21.30
C MET A 337 13.50 31.10 20.07
N THR A 338 12.74 30.05 20.34
CA THR A 338 12.19 29.15 19.33
C THR A 338 10.67 29.27 19.29
N PHE A 339 10.16 29.65 18.11
CA PHE A 339 8.74 29.79 17.85
C PHE A 339 8.27 28.67 16.93
N THR A 340 7.11 28.10 17.23
CA THR A 340 6.36 27.22 16.33
C THR A 340 4.97 27.77 16.12
N LEU A 341 4.53 27.76 14.86
CA LEU A 341 3.24 28.31 14.47
C LEU A 341 2.18 27.20 14.34
N ILE A 342 0.94 27.56 14.57
CA ILE A 342 -0.24 26.75 14.24
C ILE A 342 -0.33 26.61 12.71
N PRO A 343 -0.94 25.53 12.16
CA PRO A 343 -1.15 25.41 10.72
C PRO A 343 -1.78 26.67 10.10
N GLU A 344 -1.31 27.04 8.91
CA GLU A 344 -1.85 28.19 8.17
C GLU A 344 -3.37 28.10 8.02
N ASN A 345 -4.04 29.24 8.16
CA ASN A 345 -5.50 29.36 8.17
C ASN A 345 -6.19 28.77 9.41
N PHE A 346 -5.48 28.65 10.53
CA PHE A 346 -6.05 28.32 11.83
C PHE A 346 -5.56 29.29 12.91
N LYS A 347 -6.35 29.43 13.98
CA LYS A 347 -6.05 30.22 15.17
C LYS A 347 -6.57 29.48 16.41
N ARG A 348 -6.00 29.73 17.58
CA ARG A 348 -6.58 29.28 18.86
C ARG A 348 -7.99 29.83 19.04
N THR A 349 -8.89 28.98 19.54
CA THR A 349 -10.25 29.39 19.92
C THR A 349 -10.19 30.41 21.05
N GLU A 350 -9.39 30.11 22.07
CA GLU A 350 -9.11 30.95 23.22
C GLU A 350 -7.61 30.85 23.53
N ASP A 351 -6.98 31.95 23.91
CA ASP A 351 -5.52 32.00 24.11
C ASP A 351 -5.01 31.02 25.18
N ASN A 352 -5.86 30.64 26.15
CA ASN A 352 -5.52 29.70 27.22
C ASN A 352 -5.75 28.22 26.87
N THR A 353 -6.27 27.94 25.67
CA THR A 353 -6.62 26.57 25.23
C THR A 353 -5.75 26.15 24.06
N THR A 354 -5.57 24.85 23.87
CA THR A 354 -4.87 24.29 22.68
C THR A 354 -5.82 23.94 21.54
N THR A 355 -7.11 24.23 21.69
CA THR A 355 -8.10 24.05 20.62
C THR A 355 -7.96 25.14 19.58
N ILE A 356 -8.10 24.75 18.31
CA ILE A 356 -7.95 25.64 17.17
C ILE A 356 -9.20 25.63 16.29
N THR A 357 -9.51 26.77 15.71
CA THR A 357 -10.56 26.96 14.71
C THR A 357 -9.98 27.50 13.41
N LYS A 358 -10.72 27.32 12.32
CA LYS A 358 -10.31 27.81 11.00
C LYS A 358 -10.50 29.32 10.93
N ASP A 359 -9.44 30.03 10.57
CA ASP A 359 -9.40 31.48 10.45
C ASP A 359 -8.40 31.87 9.35
N LYS A 360 -8.84 32.57 8.30
CA LYS A 360 -7.99 32.86 7.14
C LYS A 360 -6.95 33.92 7.50
N TRP A 361 -5.66 33.58 7.35
CA TRP A 361 -4.58 34.52 7.65
C TRP A 361 -4.49 35.61 6.58
N ALA A 362 -4.22 36.85 7.02
CA ALA A 362 -3.98 37.99 6.14
C ALA A 362 -2.50 38.17 5.77
N PHE A 363 -1.63 37.33 6.30
CA PHE A 363 -0.17 37.43 6.21
C PHE A 363 0.45 36.05 6.02
N SER A 364 1.67 36.01 5.48
CA SER A 364 2.47 34.79 5.41
C SER A 364 3.07 34.40 6.77
N GLN A 365 3.53 33.16 6.91
CA GLN A 365 4.24 32.73 8.14
C GLN A 365 5.47 33.59 8.45
N GLU A 366 6.22 34.00 7.42
CA GLU A 366 7.42 34.82 7.58
C GLU A 366 7.08 36.24 8.05
N GLU A 367 6.00 36.83 7.53
CA GLU A 367 5.51 38.13 7.96
C GLU A 367 4.99 38.10 9.40
N LEU A 368 4.30 37.02 9.80
CA LEU A 368 3.84 36.86 11.19
C LEU A 368 5.02 36.84 12.17
N ILE A 369 6.07 36.09 11.85
CA ILE A 369 7.28 36.02 12.69
C ILE A 369 7.95 37.38 12.79
N LYS A 370 8.07 38.12 11.67
CA LYS A 370 8.60 39.50 11.69
C LYS A 370 7.78 40.40 12.61
N LYS A 371 6.45 40.36 12.53
CA LYS A 371 5.55 41.13 13.41
C LYS A 371 5.72 40.77 14.89
N ILE A 372 5.84 39.47 15.22
CA ILE A 372 6.10 39.02 16.58
C ILE A 372 7.43 39.58 17.11
N VAL A 373 8.50 39.50 16.31
CA VAL A 373 9.82 40.02 16.67
C VAL A 373 9.79 41.54 16.87
N GLU A 374 9.14 42.27 15.97
CA GLU A 374 9.00 43.72 16.05
C GLU A 374 8.26 44.16 17.34
N GLU A 375 7.15 43.50 17.67
CA GLU A 375 6.37 43.85 18.87
C GLU A 375 7.15 43.53 20.17
N LEU A 376 7.83 42.37 20.24
CA LEU A 376 8.64 42.02 21.42
C LEU A 376 9.82 42.97 21.62
N ASN A 377 10.46 43.40 20.52
CA ASN A 377 11.54 44.38 20.55
C ASN A 377 11.06 45.77 21.00
N LYS A 378 9.87 46.22 20.55
CA LYS A 378 9.25 47.50 20.96
C LYS A 378 8.89 47.50 22.43
N ALA A 379 8.34 46.40 22.95
CA ALA A 379 7.97 46.27 24.35
C ALA A 379 9.19 46.19 25.30
N ASN A 380 10.39 46.02 24.75
CA ASN A 380 11.65 45.87 25.50
C ASN A 380 11.64 44.71 26.51
N LEU A 381 10.74 43.73 26.31
CA LEU A 381 10.69 42.52 27.12
C LEU A 381 11.89 41.63 26.83
N VAL A 382 12.24 41.50 25.55
CA VAL A 382 13.41 40.74 25.06
C VAL A 382 13.96 41.45 23.81
N LYS A 383 15.28 41.39 23.58
CA LYS A 383 15.92 41.93 22.37
C LYS A 383 16.29 40.79 21.43
N LEU A 384 15.55 40.66 20.34
CA LEU A 384 15.70 39.62 19.33
C LEU A 384 16.33 40.16 18.05
N SER A 385 17.11 39.31 17.37
CA SER A 385 17.60 39.61 16.03
C SER A 385 16.47 39.64 15.00
N VAL A 386 16.62 40.48 13.96
CA VAL A 386 15.62 40.62 12.89
C VAL A 386 15.59 39.38 11.97
N LYS A 387 16.68 38.61 11.94
CA LYS A 387 16.81 37.41 11.10
C LYS A 387 16.41 36.17 11.88
N SER A 388 15.37 35.48 11.43
CA SER A 388 15.01 34.15 11.94
C SER A 388 15.70 33.04 11.14
N LYS A 389 16.30 32.06 11.82
CA LYS A 389 16.77 30.81 11.22
C LYS A 389 15.63 29.78 11.22
N VAL A 390 15.23 29.31 10.05
CA VAL A 390 14.21 28.26 9.92
C VAL A 390 14.87 26.89 9.96
N VAL A 391 14.44 26.03 10.88
CA VAL A 391 14.88 24.63 10.98
C VAL A 391 13.72 23.72 10.59
N HIS A 392 14.01 22.71 9.76
CA HIS A 392 13.05 21.70 9.33
C HIS A 392 13.35 20.39 10.04
N ASN A 393 12.51 20.02 10.99
CA ASN A 393 12.63 18.76 11.71
C ASN A 393 11.76 17.66 11.09
N GLU A 394 12.24 16.43 11.21
CA GLU A 394 11.51 15.21 10.84
C GLU A 394 10.72 14.66 12.03
N ALA A 395 9.60 13.96 11.77
CA ALA A 395 8.87 13.26 12.81
C ALA A 395 9.67 12.05 13.32
N LEU A 396 10.27 11.31 12.38
CA LEU A 396 11.13 10.16 12.62
C LEU A 396 12.39 10.30 11.75
N PRO A 397 13.56 9.87 12.22
CA PRO A 397 14.80 9.98 11.45
C PRO A 397 14.75 9.07 10.22
N THR A 398 14.99 9.63 9.04
CA THR A 398 15.07 8.86 7.78
C THR A 398 16.38 8.08 7.64
N ASP A 399 17.45 8.52 8.32
CA ASP A 399 18.72 7.79 8.36
C ASP A 399 18.59 6.49 9.16
N LYS A 400 18.95 5.37 8.51
CA LYS A 400 18.83 4.03 9.08
C LYS A 400 19.66 3.84 10.37
N VAL A 401 20.85 4.43 10.45
CA VAL A 401 21.73 4.26 11.62
C VAL A 401 21.14 4.99 12.82
N ILE A 402 20.67 6.22 12.62
CA ILE A 402 20.01 7.02 13.66
C ILE A 402 18.70 6.35 14.09
N PHE A 403 17.88 5.89 13.14
CA PHE A 403 16.62 5.19 13.42
C PHE A 403 16.85 3.93 14.25
N ASN A 404 17.76 3.06 13.80
CA ASN A 404 18.05 1.81 14.50
C ASN A 404 18.57 2.09 15.91
N LYS A 405 19.48 3.06 16.09
CA LYS A 405 19.99 3.43 17.42
C LYS A 405 18.87 3.85 18.39
N LEU A 406 17.81 4.48 17.89
CA LEU A 406 16.70 4.95 18.71
C LEU A 406 15.64 3.88 18.99
N PHE A 407 15.34 3.01 18.02
CA PHE A 407 14.17 2.13 18.09
C PHE A 407 14.48 0.64 18.06
N ILE A 408 15.72 0.23 17.82
CA ILE A 408 16.12 -1.16 17.68
C ILE A 408 17.27 -1.47 18.65
N ASP A 409 17.11 -2.51 19.45
CA ASP A 409 18.22 -3.10 20.20
C ASP A 409 18.89 -4.21 19.40
N ASP A 410 20.18 -4.02 19.12
CA ASP A 410 21.05 -5.05 18.54
C ASP A 410 22.03 -5.64 19.58
N ASN A 411 21.87 -5.29 20.87
CA ASN A 411 22.73 -5.77 21.97
C ASN A 411 22.29 -7.12 22.56
N GLY A 412 21.26 -7.77 22.01
CA GLY A 412 20.83 -9.10 22.45
C GLY A 412 21.96 -10.12 22.27
N GLY A 413 22.46 -10.67 23.38
CA GLY A 413 23.66 -11.52 23.48
C GLY A 413 23.58 -12.90 22.81
N GLY A 414 23.26 -12.96 21.51
CA GLY A 414 23.40 -14.13 20.66
C GLY A 414 24.60 -14.01 19.72
N ARG A 415 25.36 -15.10 19.55
CA ARG A 415 26.43 -15.19 18.53
C ARG A 415 25.81 -15.50 17.16
N GLY A 416 25.94 -14.60 16.19
CA GLY A 416 25.54 -14.85 14.79
C GLY A 416 24.07 -14.56 14.46
N ASP A 417 23.46 -15.40 13.60
CA ASP A 417 22.12 -15.20 13.01
C ASP A 417 20.94 -15.38 14.01
N ASP A 418 21.21 -15.79 15.25
CA ASP A 418 20.21 -15.99 16.33
C ASP A 418 20.01 -14.75 17.22
N LYS A 419 20.43 -13.57 16.74
CA LYS A 419 20.23 -12.30 17.46
C LYS A 419 18.74 -12.00 17.60
N VAL A 420 18.25 -12.04 18.83
CA VAL A 420 16.90 -11.57 19.18
C VAL A 420 16.91 -10.05 19.15
N ILE A 421 16.45 -9.49 18.02
CA ILE A 421 16.27 -8.05 17.86
C ILE A 421 15.03 -7.62 18.66
N THR A 422 15.20 -6.68 19.59
CA THR A 422 14.09 -6.12 20.39
C THR A 422 13.88 -4.64 20.07
N ILE A 423 12.71 -4.11 20.41
CA ILE A 423 12.38 -2.70 20.18
C ILE A 423 12.78 -1.85 21.39
N LYS A 424 13.37 -0.69 21.12
CA LYS A 424 13.57 0.39 22.10
C LYS A 424 12.57 1.51 21.90
N ASN A 425 12.31 2.27 22.97
CA ASN A 425 11.57 3.53 22.92
C ASN A 425 10.20 3.43 22.21
N GLU A 426 9.45 2.33 22.41
CA GLU A 426 8.14 2.12 21.77
C GLU A 426 7.18 3.31 21.97
N ASP A 427 7.17 3.88 23.16
CA ASP A 427 6.34 5.02 23.50
C ASP A 427 6.70 6.27 22.70
N LEU A 428 8.00 6.57 22.54
CA LEU A 428 8.45 7.69 21.72
C LEU A 428 7.98 7.53 20.28
N PHE A 429 8.12 6.31 19.73
CA PHE A 429 7.64 5.99 18.39
C PHE A 429 6.14 6.24 18.28
N LYS A 430 5.32 5.67 19.18
CA LYS A 430 3.86 5.82 19.19
C LYS A 430 3.42 7.29 19.33
N ARG A 431 4.08 8.09 20.17
CA ARG A 431 3.79 9.52 20.32
C ARG A 431 4.04 10.29 19.03
N ARG A 432 5.19 10.09 18.39
CA ARG A 432 5.60 10.82 17.18
C ARG A 432 4.69 10.58 15.97
N ILE A 433 4.02 9.43 15.90
CA ILE A 433 3.12 9.05 14.79
C ILE A 433 1.63 9.34 15.07
N LEU A 434 1.27 9.95 16.20
CA LEU A 434 -0.12 10.25 16.51
C LEU A 434 -0.78 11.11 15.41
N GLY A 435 -2.03 10.77 15.07
CA GLY A 435 -2.84 11.47 14.09
C GLY A 435 -2.43 11.29 12.63
N THR A 436 -1.45 10.43 12.36
CA THR A 436 -0.97 10.17 10.99
C THR A 436 -1.53 8.89 10.38
N ILE A 437 -2.16 8.01 11.15
CA ILE A 437 -2.55 6.66 10.72
C ILE A 437 -4.01 6.39 11.07
N SER A 438 -4.72 5.72 10.15
CA SER A 438 -5.99 5.03 10.39
C SER A 438 -5.81 3.54 10.10
N TYR A 439 -6.31 2.67 10.98
CA TYR A 439 -6.23 1.21 10.83
C TYR A 439 -7.62 0.57 10.75
N TYR A 440 -7.79 -0.34 9.79
CA TYR A 440 -9.01 -1.11 9.63
C TYR A 440 -8.73 -2.55 9.21
N LYS A 441 -9.19 -3.49 10.03
CA LYS A 441 -9.10 -4.94 9.82
C LYS A 441 -10.29 -5.44 9.00
N THR A 442 -10.04 -6.35 8.06
CA THR A 442 -11.10 -7.00 7.27
C THR A 442 -11.25 -8.49 7.58
N THR A 443 -10.16 -9.10 8.03
CA THR A 443 -10.07 -10.52 8.36
C THR A 443 -10.86 -10.88 9.63
N GLY A 444 -11.70 -11.91 9.56
CA GLY A 444 -12.50 -12.41 10.69
C GLY A 444 -13.99 -12.00 10.70
N SER A 445 -14.50 -11.41 9.62
CA SER A 445 -15.95 -11.26 9.40
C SER A 445 -16.53 -12.48 8.67
N ASP A 446 -17.83 -12.78 8.84
CA ASP A 446 -18.56 -13.88 8.17
C ASP A 446 -18.42 -13.88 6.62
N LEU A 447 -17.89 -12.81 6.03
CA LEU A 447 -17.73 -12.62 4.59
C LEU A 447 -16.38 -13.12 4.05
N PHE A 448 -15.44 -13.52 4.91
CA PHE A 448 -14.13 -14.04 4.52
C PHE A 448 -14.07 -15.56 4.69
N PRO A 449 -13.34 -16.28 3.81
CA PRO A 449 -13.13 -17.70 4.01
C PRO A 449 -12.25 -17.95 5.25
N LYS A 450 -12.50 -19.07 5.93
CA LYS A 450 -11.70 -19.53 7.07
C LYS A 450 -10.30 -19.94 6.60
N MET A 451 -9.26 -19.36 7.21
CA MET A 451 -7.90 -19.82 7.01
C MET A 451 -7.63 -21.09 7.82
N LEU A 452 -7.30 -22.18 7.15
CA LEU A 452 -6.81 -23.41 7.79
C LEU A 452 -5.33 -23.24 8.18
N PRO A 453 -4.82 -24.02 9.16
CA PRO A 453 -3.41 -24.01 9.51
C PRO A 453 -2.53 -24.23 8.27
N ALA A 454 -1.51 -23.37 8.11
CA ALA A 454 -0.55 -23.50 7.03
C ALA A 454 0.27 -24.78 7.20
N ILE A 455 0.52 -25.49 6.10
CA ILE A 455 1.34 -26.70 6.06
C ILE A 455 2.69 -26.35 5.43
N SER A 456 3.76 -26.69 6.13
CA SER A 456 5.11 -26.63 5.59
C SER A 456 5.60 -28.04 5.30
N HIS A 457 5.79 -28.37 4.02
CA HIS A 457 6.41 -29.60 3.59
C HIS A 457 7.93 -29.47 3.69
N ASP A 458 8.51 -30.10 4.71
CA ASP A 458 9.95 -30.32 4.80
C ASP A 458 10.31 -31.53 3.93
N LEU A 459 10.90 -31.27 2.77
CA LEU A 459 11.35 -32.26 1.79
C LEU A 459 12.86 -32.41 1.83
N TYR A 460 13.40 -33.50 1.30
CA TYR A 460 14.85 -33.77 1.31
C TYR A 460 15.42 -33.78 -0.11
N MET A 461 16.62 -33.21 -0.28
CA MET A 461 17.32 -33.26 -1.56
C MET A 461 17.67 -34.70 -1.92
N THR A 462 17.51 -35.04 -3.19
CA THR A 462 18.02 -36.30 -3.75
C THR A 462 19.54 -36.24 -3.88
N ASP A 463 20.18 -37.40 -4.10
CA ASP A 463 21.63 -37.48 -4.31
C ASP A 463 22.07 -36.73 -5.58
N HIS A 464 21.22 -36.70 -6.62
CA HIS A 464 21.46 -35.91 -7.82
C HIS A 464 21.32 -34.40 -7.55
N GLN A 465 20.26 -33.99 -6.84
CA GLN A 465 20.02 -32.59 -6.52
C GLN A 465 21.15 -31.98 -5.69
N ILE A 466 21.66 -32.69 -4.68
CA ILE A 466 22.73 -32.15 -3.84
C ILE A 466 24.04 -31.97 -4.62
N LYS A 467 24.36 -32.85 -5.57
CA LYS A 467 25.53 -32.71 -6.46
C LYS A 467 25.45 -31.37 -7.23
N LYS A 468 24.33 -31.12 -7.90
CA LYS A 468 24.09 -29.85 -8.63
C LYS A 468 24.04 -28.64 -7.70
N TYR A 469 23.46 -28.80 -6.51
CA TYR A 469 23.39 -27.73 -5.53
C TYR A 469 24.79 -27.30 -5.07
N LEU A 470 25.69 -28.26 -4.81
CA LEU A 470 27.06 -27.97 -4.39
C LEU A 470 27.87 -27.26 -5.47
N GLU A 471 27.72 -27.65 -6.74
CA GLU A 471 28.38 -27.00 -7.90
C GLU A 471 28.13 -25.49 -7.90
N VAL A 472 26.86 -25.08 -7.74
CA VAL A 472 26.49 -23.65 -7.72
C VAL A 472 26.77 -23.00 -6.37
N ARG A 473 26.53 -23.70 -5.25
CA ARG A 473 26.65 -23.13 -3.91
C ARG A 473 28.09 -22.81 -3.54
N LEU A 474 29.06 -23.62 -3.95
CA LEU A 474 30.48 -23.35 -3.73
C LEU A 474 30.95 -22.08 -4.48
N VAL A 475 30.37 -21.77 -5.63
CA VAL A 475 30.60 -20.49 -6.34
C VAL A 475 30.02 -19.35 -5.51
N GLU A 476 28.76 -19.46 -5.08
CA GLU A 476 28.09 -18.42 -4.27
C GLU A 476 28.81 -18.16 -2.93
N ILE A 477 29.28 -19.20 -2.24
CA ILE A 477 30.05 -19.07 -0.98
C ILE A 477 31.33 -18.26 -1.22
N ARG A 478 32.08 -18.55 -2.30
CA ARG A 478 33.28 -17.78 -2.66
C ARG A 478 32.97 -16.31 -2.94
N MET A 479 31.82 -16.03 -3.56
CA MET A 479 31.35 -14.66 -3.77
C MET A 479 30.96 -13.96 -2.46
N ASP A 480 30.26 -14.66 -1.57
CA ASP A 480 29.85 -14.15 -0.26
C ASP A 480 31.07 -13.82 0.62
N ASP A 481 32.06 -14.71 0.67
CA ASP A 481 33.30 -14.50 1.43
C ASP A 481 34.11 -13.31 0.87
N ARG A 482 34.17 -13.17 -0.47
CA ARG A 482 34.78 -11.99 -1.10
C ARG A 482 34.06 -10.70 -0.69
N LYS A 483 32.72 -10.67 -0.69
CA LYS A 483 31.95 -9.49 -0.27
C LYS A 483 32.19 -9.11 1.20
N LYS A 484 32.37 -10.09 2.08
CA LYS A 484 32.68 -9.84 3.50
C LYS A 484 34.04 -9.16 3.70
N LEU A 485 35.04 -9.52 2.89
CA LEU A 485 36.38 -8.90 2.92
C LEU A 485 36.35 -7.42 2.51
N PHE A 486 35.44 -7.03 1.61
CA PHE A 486 35.32 -5.64 1.12
C PHE A 486 34.29 -4.78 1.89
N LYS A 487 33.56 -5.32 2.87
CA LYS A 487 32.62 -4.55 3.71
C LYS A 487 33.36 -3.85 4.86
N GLY A 488 33.90 -2.66 4.59
CA GLY A 488 34.21 -1.67 5.64
C GLY A 488 32.93 -1.19 6.35
N LYS A 489 33.03 -0.88 7.66
CA LYS A 489 31.94 -0.46 8.57
C LYS A 489 30.98 0.56 7.90
N GLY A 490 29.78 0.12 7.50
CA GLY A 490 28.70 1.02 7.06
C GLY A 490 27.79 0.51 5.93
N GLY A 491 28.13 -0.57 5.23
CA GLY A 491 27.30 -1.10 4.14
C GLY A 491 26.17 -2.03 4.62
N GLY A 492 24.92 -1.57 4.54
CA GLY A 492 23.73 -2.29 4.99
C GLY A 492 23.54 -3.72 4.44
N ASP A 493 22.80 -4.53 5.19
CA ASP A 493 22.34 -5.89 4.82
C ASP A 493 21.17 -5.87 3.84
N ASP A 494 21.26 -5.08 2.78
CA ASP A 494 20.31 -5.21 1.68
C ASP A 494 20.73 -6.43 0.86
N ILE A 495 20.20 -7.56 1.30
CA ILE A 495 20.12 -8.80 0.55
C ILE A 495 19.36 -8.47 -0.74
N GLY A 496 20.10 -8.15 -1.80
CA GLY A 496 19.53 -7.91 -3.12
C GLY A 496 18.77 -9.12 -3.62
N SER A 497 17.90 -8.94 -4.63
CA SER A 497 17.02 -10.01 -5.12
C SER A 497 17.71 -11.25 -5.70
N VAL A 498 19.03 -11.17 -5.85
CA VAL A 498 19.95 -12.21 -6.36
C VAL A 498 20.61 -13.04 -5.27
N TYR A 499 20.31 -12.80 -4.00
CA TYR A 499 20.97 -13.55 -2.94
C TYR A 499 20.68 -15.05 -3.04
N ARG A 500 21.75 -15.81 -3.27
CA ARG A 500 21.75 -17.27 -3.43
C ARG A 500 20.78 -17.78 -4.52
N ALA A 501 20.58 -17.02 -5.59
CA ALA A 501 19.54 -17.31 -6.59
C ALA A 501 19.71 -18.68 -7.27
N PHE A 502 20.94 -19.12 -7.57
CA PHE A 502 21.17 -20.38 -8.28
C PHE A 502 20.93 -21.58 -7.39
N SER A 503 21.44 -21.55 -6.16
CA SER A 503 21.20 -22.63 -5.21
C SER A 503 19.71 -22.77 -4.86
N ARG A 504 18.92 -21.67 -4.89
CA ARG A 504 17.44 -21.73 -4.82
C ARG A 504 16.79 -22.39 -6.04
N MET A 505 17.22 -22.02 -7.25
CA MET A 505 16.70 -22.64 -8.48
C MET A 505 16.91 -24.16 -8.45
N VAL A 506 18.07 -24.62 -7.97
CA VAL A 506 18.34 -26.06 -7.79
C VAL A 506 17.46 -26.69 -6.71
N CYS A 507 17.08 -25.95 -5.66
CA CYS A 507 16.10 -26.44 -4.68
C CYS A 507 14.73 -26.68 -5.32
N ASN A 508 14.38 -25.95 -6.39
CA ASN A 508 13.16 -26.19 -7.16
C ASN A 508 13.32 -27.35 -8.13
N PHE A 509 14.40 -27.38 -8.92
CA PHE A 509 14.64 -28.42 -9.92
C PHE A 509 16.14 -28.56 -10.24
N ALA A 510 16.64 -29.80 -10.24
CA ALA A 510 17.99 -30.11 -10.72
C ALA A 510 17.95 -30.73 -12.11
N PHE A 511 18.66 -30.12 -13.05
CA PHE A 511 18.75 -30.63 -14.42
C PHE A 511 19.50 -31.97 -14.48
N PRO A 512 19.09 -32.88 -15.37
CA PRO A 512 19.86 -34.07 -15.72
C PRO A 512 21.27 -33.72 -16.21
N ASP A 513 22.23 -34.63 -16.03
CA ASP A 513 23.63 -34.41 -16.43
C ASP A 513 23.77 -34.26 -17.97
N GLU A 514 22.84 -34.82 -18.74
CA GLU A 514 22.77 -34.80 -20.20
C GLU A 514 22.25 -33.45 -20.76
N VAL A 515 21.59 -32.65 -19.91
CA VAL A 515 21.04 -31.35 -20.29
C VAL A 515 21.96 -30.25 -19.76
N ASN A 516 22.80 -29.71 -20.65
CA ASN A 516 23.75 -28.66 -20.28
C ASN A 516 23.03 -27.39 -19.81
N ARG A 517 23.10 -27.12 -18.49
CA ARG A 517 22.59 -25.91 -17.86
C ARG A 517 23.75 -24.99 -17.47
N ILE A 518 23.97 -23.95 -18.24
CA ILE A 518 25.06 -22.98 -17.99
C ILE A 518 24.55 -21.87 -17.07
N PHE A 519 25.14 -21.70 -15.89
CA PHE A 519 24.86 -20.56 -15.03
C PHE A 519 25.77 -19.38 -15.43
N PRO A 520 25.22 -18.20 -15.78
CA PRO A 520 26.03 -17.03 -16.13
C PRO A 520 27.00 -16.64 -15.00
N ASN A 521 28.24 -16.31 -15.36
CA ASN A 521 29.25 -15.82 -14.41
C ASN A 521 28.83 -14.52 -13.69
N ASP A 522 27.96 -13.71 -14.32
CA ASP A 522 27.35 -12.55 -13.70
C ASP A 522 25.84 -12.74 -13.54
N VAL A 523 25.39 -12.91 -12.29
CA VAL A 523 23.97 -13.07 -11.95
C VAL A 523 23.15 -11.82 -12.33
N ARG A 524 23.79 -10.67 -12.59
CA ARG A 524 23.13 -9.45 -13.09
C ARG A 524 22.58 -9.62 -14.51
N VAL A 525 23.09 -10.57 -15.31
CA VAL A 525 22.58 -10.89 -16.65
C VAL A 525 21.18 -11.51 -16.55
N LEU A 526 20.96 -12.38 -15.56
CA LEU A 526 19.63 -12.92 -15.22
C LEU A 526 18.68 -11.84 -14.74
N MET A 527 19.14 -10.97 -13.83
CA MET A 527 18.35 -9.84 -13.37
C MET A 527 17.91 -8.94 -14.51
N LYS A 528 18.75 -8.62 -15.50
CA LYS A 528 18.31 -7.77 -16.61
C LYS A 528 17.16 -8.38 -17.41
N LYS A 529 17.03 -9.71 -17.47
CA LYS A 529 15.91 -10.40 -18.13
C LYS A 529 14.70 -10.56 -17.20
N GLU A 530 14.90 -11.06 -15.97
CA GLU A 530 13.82 -11.15 -14.97
C GLU A 530 13.23 -9.77 -14.65
N LEU A 531 14.05 -8.73 -14.46
CA LEU A 531 13.58 -7.35 -14.29
C LEU A 531 12.99 -6.75 -15.57
N LYS A 532 13.53 -6.99 -16.77
CA LYS A 532 12.90 -6.50 -18.02
C LYS A 532 11.49 -7.07 -18.21
N GLU A 533 11.26 -8.31 -17.81
CA GLU A 533 9.95 -8.96 -17.91
C GLU A 533 9.04 -8.70 -16.70
N MET A 534 9.59 -8.32 -15.54
CA MET A 534 8.83 -8.06 -14.31
C MET A 534 8.49 -6.58 -14.07
N VAL A 535 9.25 -5.62 -14.61
CA VAL A 535 9.06 -4.19 -14.38
C VAL A 535 9.60 -3.40 -15.58
N ASN A 536 8.85 -2.41 -16.09
CA ASN A 536 9.39 -1.30 -16.89
C ASN A 536 10.38 -0.48 -16.03
N VAL A 537 11.53 -1.05 -15.64
CA VAL A 537 12.66 -0.27 -15.13
C VAL A 537 13.42 0.21 -16.33
N ASP A 538 13.08 1.41 -16.78
CA ASP A 538 13.98 2.19 -17.63
C ASP A 538 15.29 2.37 -16.87
N SER A 539 16.32 1.65 -17.30
CA SER A 539 17.69 1.89 -16.90
C SER A 539 18.20 3.17 -17.58
N ASN A 540 17.68 4.32 -17.14
CA ASN A 540 18.10 5.65 -17.59
C ASN A 540 18.71 6.50 -16.46
N ASP A 541 19.19 5.88 -15.37
CA ASP A 541 20.04 6.58 -14.40
C ASP A 541 21.51 6.40 -14.82
N LYS A 542 22.06 7.34 -15.59
CA LYS A 542 23.51 7.55 -15.71
C LYS A 542 23.87 8.97 -15.28
N SER A 543 24.94 9.06 -14.51
CA SER A 543 25.73 10.29 -14.31
C SER A 543 26.30 10.77 -15.64
N PRO A 544 26.33 12.09 -15.90
CA PRO A 544 26.97 12.66 -17.08
C PRO A 544 28.48 12.69 -16.83
N ASP A 545 29.21 11.75 -17.43
CA ASP A 545 30.63 11.87 -17.84
C ASP A 545 31.16 10.46 -18.15
N ALA A 546 30.97 10.02 -19.41
CA ALA A 546 31.78 9.01 -20.13
C ALA A 546 31.04 8.63 -21.44
N ASP A 547 31.18 9.44 -22.48
CA ASP A 547 30.69 9.13 -23.83
C ASP A 547 31.78 8.44 -24.66
N ALA A 548 31.33 7.57 -25.57
CA ALA A 548 32.04 6.69 -26.52
C ALA A 548 32.22 5.19 -26.14
N GLU A 549 32.56 4.80 -24.91
CA GLU A 549 32.65 3.36 -24.54
C GLU A 549 31.30 2.70 -24.17
N ALA A 550 30.25 3.51 -23.98
CA ALA A 550 28.96 3.07 -23.46
C ALA A 550 28.05 2.35 -24.46
N ASP A 551 28.19 2.60 -25.76
CA ASP A 551 27.30 2.03 -26.78
C ASP A 551 27.77 0.64 -27.25
N ALA A 552 29.08 0.42 -27.35
CA ALA A 552 29.64 -0.92 -27.58
C ALA A 552 29.29 -1.88 -26.42
N ALA A 553 29.37 -1.41 -25.18
CA ALA A 553 28.97 -2.20 -24.00
C ALA A 553 27.45 -2.46 -23.91
N LYS A 554 26.59 -1.62 -24.51
CA LYS A 554 25.14 -1.84 -24.61
C LYS A 554 24.80 -2.92 -25.64
N GLN A 555 25.43 -2.88 -26.81
CA GLN A 555 25.26 -3.89 -27.86
C GLN A 555 25.71 -5.27 -27.36
N LEU A 556 26.94 -5.34 -26.80
CA LEU A 556 27.53 -6.57 -26.25
C LEU A 556 26.66 -7.22 -25.15
N ASN A 557 25.98 -6.40 -24.33
CA ASN A 557 25.07 -6.89 -23.28
C ASN A 557 23.73 -7.43 -23.83
N LYS A 558 23.27 -6.98 -25.00
CA LYS A 558 22.01 -7.43 -25.60
C LYS A 558 22.19 -8.79 -26.27
N ASP A 559 23.33 -8.97 -26.93
CA ASP A 559 23.68 -10.21 -27.63
C ASP A 559 23.95 -11.36 -26.64
N VAL A 560 24.63 -11.08 -25.52
CA VAL A 560 24.84 -12.06 -24.44
C VAL A 560 23.52 -12.54 -23.82
N VAL A 561 22.53 -11.65 -23.66
CA VAL A 561 21.20 -12.01 -23.13
C VAL A 561 20.39 -12.82 -24.14
N ALA A 562 20.50 -12.52 -25.44
CA ALA A 562 19.85 -13.28 -26.50
C ALA A 562 20.42 -14.70 -26.61
N ALA A 563 21.76 -14.83 -26.68
CA ALA A 563 22.44 -16.13 -26.73
C ALA A 563 22.14 -17.00 -25.49
N TYR A 564 22.07 -16.40 -24.31
CA TYR A 564 21.67 -17.10 -23.09
C TYR A 564 20.21 -17.59 -23.14
N SER A 565 19.32 -16.83 -23.79
CA SER A 565 17.90 -17.20 -23.94
C SER A 565 17.72 -18.39 -24.86
N GLU A 566 18.47 -18.43 -25.97
CA GLU A 566 18.46 -19.56 -26.91
C GLU A 566 18.95 -20.85 -26.24
N GLN A 567 20.03 -20.76 -25.44
CA GLN A 567 20.52 -21.92 -24.67
C GLN A 567 19.48 -22.46 -23.68
N LEU A 568 18.73 -21.56 -23.05
CA LEU A 568 17.66 -21.90 -22.12
C LEU A 568 16.50 -22.62 -22.83
N GLU A 569 16.11 -22.17 -24.02
CA GLU A 569 15.10 -22.86 -24.84
C GLU A 569 15.57 -24.24 -25.30
N VAL A 570 16.84 -24.38 -25.71
CA VAL A 570 17.43 -25.68 -26.06
C VAL A 570 17.39 -26.65 -24.88
N ALA A 571 17.73 -26.19 -23.68
CA ALA A 571 17.67 -27.00 -22.46
C ALA A 571 16.23 -27.42 -22.14
N MET A 572 15.26 -26.50 -22.23
CA MET A 572 13.84 -26.80 -22.02
C MET A 572 13.31 -27.84 -23.03
N ASN A 573 13.63 -27.67 -24.31
CA ASN A 573 13.22 -28.61 -25.35
C ASN A 573 13.78 -30.02 -25.14
N LYS A 574 15.02 -30.13 -24.63
CA LYS A 574 15.61 -31.43 -24.27
C LYS A 574 14.91 -32.07 -23.07
N LEU A 575 14.54 -31.27 -22.06
CA LEU A 575 13.82 -31.73 -20.88
C LEU A 575 12.45 -32.31 -21.25
N VAL A 576 11.66 -31.57 -22.04
CA VAL A 576 10.29 -31.95 -22.42
C VAL A 576 10.24 -33.20 -23.28
N LYS A 577 11.27 -33.43 -24.12
CA LYS A 577 11.33 -34.60 -25.02
C LYS A 577 11.57 -35.94 -24.30
N HIS A 578 12.15 -35.91 -23.11
CA HIS A 578 12.51 -37.12 -22.35
C HIS A 578 11.56 -37.34 -21.17
N ASP A 579 11.76 -38.42 -20.44
CA ASP A 579 10.94 -38.84 -19.30
C ASP A 579 11.31 -38.16 -17.97
N TYR A 580 12.22 -37.18 -17.98
CA TYR A 580 12.71 -36.48 -16.78
C TYR A 580 11.60 -35.78 -15.96
N LEU A 581 10.48 -35.44 -16.59
CA LEU A 581 9.34 -34.75 -15.97
C LEU A 581 8.23 -35.71 -15.48
N GLU A 582 8.48 -37.02 -15.51
CA GLU A 582 7.58 -38.01 -14.89
C GLU A 582 7.63 -37.93 -13.36
N ILE A 583 6.48 -38.08 -12.69
CA ILE A 583 6.34 -37.82 -11.25
C ILE A 583 7.31 -38.65 -10.41
N ASP A 584 7.51 -39.92 -10.75
CA ASP A 584 8.42 -40.80 -9.98
C ASP A 584 9.88 -40.36 -10.15
N LYS A 585 10.31 -39.99 -11.36
CA LYS A 585 11.66 -39.44 -11.59
C LYS A 585 11.87 -38.08 -10.94
N LEU A 586 10.85 -37.22 -10.94
CA LEU A 586 10.89 -35.98 -10.19
C LEU A 586 11.06 -36.27 -8.69
N ARG A 587 10.21 -37.14 -8.14
CA ARG A 587 10.22 -37.48 -6.71
C ARG A 587 11.57 -38.04 -6.25
N ASP A 588 12.17 -38.92 -7.05
CA ASP A 588 13.33 -39.70 -6.62
C ASP A 588 14.67 -39.10 -7.08
N VAL A 589 14.67 -38.28 -8.15
CA VAL A 589 15.91 -37.80 -8.79
C VAL A 589 15.96 -36.28 -8.96
N TYR A 590 14.99 -35.65 -9.63
CA TYR A 590 15.18 -34.28 -10.14
C TYR A 590 14.50 -33.18 -9.32
N SER A 591 13.31 -33.43 -8.76
CA SER A 591 12.54 -32.48 -7.95
C SER A 591 11.46 -33.14 -7.08
N PRO A 592 11.80 -33.55 -5.84
CA PRO A 592 10.82 -33.94 -4.84
C PRO A 592 9.78 -32.85 -4.59
N LYS A 593 10.20 -31.58 -4.74
CA LYS A 593 9.34 -30.41 -4.59
C LYS A 593 8.22 -30.36 -5.62
N PHE A 594 8.53 -30.43 -6.91
CA PHE A 594 7.51 -30.38 -7.96
C PHE A 594 6.61 -31.63 -7.95
N ALA A 595 7.16 -32.80 -7.59
CA ALA A 595 6.35 -33.99 -7.37
C ALA A 595 5.31 -33.78 -6.26
N GLN A 596 5.72 -33.24 -5.10
CA GLN A 596 4.78 -32.95 -4.01
C GLN A 596 3.76 -31.86 -4.40
N MET A 597 4.18 -30.80 -5.08
CA MET A 597 3.28 -29.76 -5.58
C MET A 597 2.21 -30.30 -6.54
N TYR A 598 2.58 -31.22 -7.44
CA TYR A 598 1.63 -31.90 -8.31
C TYR A 598 0.58 -32.67 -7.52
N GLU A 599 1.00 -33.44 -6.50
CA GLU A 599 0.07 -34.17 -5.62
C GLU A 599 -0.87 -33.23 -4.87
N ASP A 600 -0.36 -32.08 -4.40
CA ASP A 600 -1.17 -31.08 -3.70
C ASP A 600 -2.14 -30.33 -4.63
N ILE A 601 -1.85 -30.23 -5.93
CA ILE A 601 -2.81 -29.74 -6.93
C ILE A 601 -3.89 -30.79 -7.17
N ARG A 602 -3.48 -32.04 -7.42
CA ARG A 602 -4.37 -33.17 -7.75
C ARG A 602 -5.36 -33.46 -6.63
N THR A 603 -4.88 -33.46 -5.38
CA THR A 603 -5.69 -33.74 -4.18
C THR A 603 -6.45 -32.52 -3.65
N SER A 604 -6.33 -31.36 -4.31
CA SER A 604 -7.04 -30.15 -3.88
C SER A 604 -8.55 -30.31 -4.05
N PRO A 605 -9.36 -29.94 -3.03
CA PRO A 605 -10.81 -29.99 -3.15
C PRO A 605 -11.37 -28.91 -4.10
N GLY A 606 -10.55 -28.00 -4.62
CA GLY A 606 -10.98 -27.04 -5.64
C GLY A 606 -9.81 -26.37 -6.35
N SER A 607 -10.01 -25.12 -6.77
CA SER A 607 -8.99 -24.36 -7.51
C SER A 607 -7.76 -24.03 -6.64
N VAL A 608 -6.61 -23.93 -7.30
CA VAL A 608 -5.31 -23.76 -6.66
C VAL A 608 -4.60 -22.52 -7.21
N LEU A 609 -4.03 -21.72 -6.31
CA LEU A 609 -3.13 -20.64 -6.67
C LEU A 609 -1.69 -21.10 -6.45
N VAL A 610 -0.86 -21.05 -7.49
CA VAL A 610 0.57 -21.39 -7.42
C VAL A 610 1.39 -20.12 -7.55
N TYR A 611 2.33 -19.91 -6.63
CA TYR A 611 3.22 -18.76 -6.63
C TYR A 611 4.68 -19.18 -6.62
N SER A 612 5.45 -18.60 -7.56
CA SER A 612 6.90 -18.68 -7.60
C SER A 612 7.48 -17.30 -7.94
N GLN A 613 8.64 -16.98 -7.36
CA GLN A 613 9.46 -15.82 -7.75
C GLN A 613 9.97 -15.97 -9.18
N PHE A 614 10.31 -17.20 -9.58
CA PHE A 614 10.94 -17.47 -10.86
C PHE A 614 9.87 -17.70 -11.94
N ARG A 615 9.78 -16.79 -12.92
CA ARG A 615 8.88 -16.96 -14.07
C ARG A 615 9.38 -18.03 -15.04
N MET A 616 10.71 -18.09 -15.18
CA MET A 616 11.39 -18.87 -16.21
C MET A 616 11.58 -20.33 -15.77
N ILE A 617 12.54 -21.00 -16.40
CA ILE A 617 12.73 -22.43 -16.43
C ILE A 617 12.67 -23.07 -15.03
N GLU A 618 13.44 -22.65 -14.03
CA GLU A 618 13.45 -23.31 -12.71
C GLU A 618 12.33 -22.88 -11.73
N GLY A 619 11.33 -22.15 -12.23
CA GLY A 619 10.11 -21.86 -11.49
C GLY A 619 8.89 -22.33 -12.26
N LEU A 620 8.01 -21.39 -12.61
CA LEU A 620 6.77 -21.71 -13.32
C LEU A 620 7.00 -22.33 -14.70
N GLY A 621 8.12 -22.04 -15.35
CA GLY A 621 8.47 -22.56 -16.68
C GLY A 621 8.56 -24.07 -16.73
N ILE A 622 9.35 -24.72 -15.87
CA ILE A 622 9.40 -26.20 -15.80
C ILE A 622 8.13 -26.73 -15.17
N PHE A 623 7.59 -26.07 -14.14
CA PHE A 623 6.43 -26.60 -13.44
C PHE A 623 5.20 -26.73 -14.34
N LYS A 624 4.99 -25.82 -15.30
CA LYS A 624 3.93 -25.99 -16.31
C LYS A 624 4.17 -27.20 -17.22
N GLU A 625 5.42 -27.48 -17.61
CA GLU A 625 5.75 -28.65 -18.41
C GLU A 625 5.62 -29.96 -17.62
N VAL A 626 5.86 -29.92 -16.30
CA VAL A 626 5.53 -31.02 -15.39
C VAL A 626 4.03 -31.30 -15.43
N LEU A 627 3.18 -30.27 -15.35
CA LEU A 627 1.73 -30.47 -15.46
C LEU A 627 1.34 -31.02 -16.85
N ASN A 628 1.89 -30.48 -17.93
CA ASN A 628 1.66 -30.95 -19.30
C ASN A 628 1.98 -32.44 -19.45
N ARG A 629 3.12 -32.88 -18.91
CA ARG A 629 3.53 -34.30 -18.93
C ARG A 629 2.54 -35.21 -18.19
N GLN A 630 1.79 -34.68 -17.23
CA GLN A 630 0.76 -35.41 -16.47
C GLN A 630 -0.66 -35.23 -17.05
N GLY A 631 -0.77 -34.76 -18.30
CA GLY A 631 -2.03 -34.62 -19.01
C GLY A 631 -2.83 -33.38 -18.63
N PHE A 632 -2.17 -32.34 -18.10
CA PHE A 632 -2.78 -31.03 -17.98
C PHE A 632 -2.60 -30.23 -19.28
N ALA A 633 -3.44 -29.21 -19.45
CA ALA A 633 -3.38 -28.28 -20.58
C ALA A 633 -3.43 -26.81 -20.13
N GLU A 634 -2.72 -25.95 -20.86
CA GLU A 634 -2.76 -24.49 -20.66
C GLU A 634 -3.93 -23.88 -21.42
N ILE A 635 -4.72 -23.04 -20.76
CA ILE A 635 -5.65 -22.15 -21.47
C ILE A 635 -4.88 -20.90 -21.86
N ASN A 636 -4.66 -20.72 -23.16
CA ASN A 636 -3.99 -19.57 -23.74
C ASN A 636 -4.97 -18.68 -24.53
N ILE A 637 -4.68 -17.38 -24.58
CA ILE A 637 -5.47 -16.39 -25.32
C ILE A 637 -4.60 -15.75 -26.39
N VAL A 638 -5.07 -15.78 -27.63
CA VAL A 638 -4.45 -15.12 -28.78
C VAL A 638 -5.26 -13.88 -29.18
N ASN A 639 -4.58 -12.89 -29.78
CA ASN A 639 -5.25 -11.70 -30.30
C ASN A 639 -5.25 -11.78 -31.83
N ASN A 640 -6.43 -11.97 -32.42
CA ASN A 640 -6.62 -11.96 -33.86
C ASN A 640 -6.90 -10.51 -34.32
N GLU A 641 -6.31 -10.08 -35.44
CA GLU A 641 -6.48 -8.71 -35.93
C GLU A 641 -7.91 -8.37 -36.36
N GLU A 642 -8.68 -9.37 -36.80
CA GLU A 642 -10.03 -9.22 -37.35
C GLU A 642 -11.12 -9.47 -36.30
N PHE A 643 -10.91 -10.45 -35.42
CA PHE A 643 -11.90 -10.87 -34.42
C PHE A 643 -11.54 -10.46 -32.98
N GLY A 644 -10.31 -10.02 -32.71
CA GLY A 644 -9.85 -9.67 -31.36
C GLY A 644 -9.43 -10.89 -30.53
N TYR A 645 -9.57 -10.81 -29.21
CA TYR A 645 -9.08 -11.85 -28.30
C TYR A 645 -9.95 -13.11 -28.31
N MET A 646 -9.33 -14.27 -28.54
CA MET A 646 -9.97 -15.58 -28.60
C MET A 646 -9.11 -16.66 -27.91
N ILE A 647 -9.74 -17.78 -27.55
CA ILE A 647 -9.04 -18.97 -27.05
C ILE A 647 -8.23 -19.60 -28.19
N ASP A 648 -6.98 -19.96 -27.89
CA ASP A 648 -6.00 -20.51 -28.85
C ASP A 648 -6.36 -21.93 -29.31
N ASP A 649 -6.63 -22.81 -28.34
CA ASP A 649 -6.97 -24.21 -28.56
C ASP A 649 -8.29 -24.53 -27.85
N MET A 650 -9.30 -24.98 -28.60
CA MET A 650 -10.61 -25.35 -28.06
C MET A 650 -10.67 -26.81 -27.62
N ASP A 651 -9.80 -27.68 -28.13
CA ASP A 651 -9.80 -29.12 -27.84
C ASP A 651 -9.44 -29.37 -26.36
N ILE A 652 -8.73 -28.42 -25.75
CA ILE A 652 -8.46 -28.46 -24.31
C ILE A 652 -9.74 -28.43 -23.49
N PHE A 653 -10.89 -27.98 -24.00
CA PHE A 653 -12.16 -27.92 -23.26
C PHE A 653 -12.99 -29.21 -23.30
N GLU A 654 -12.47 -30.28 -23.90
CA GLU A 654 -13.07 -31.63 -23.83
C GLU A 654 -13.01 -32.23 -22.41
N GLU A 655 -13.94 -33.15 -22.10
CA GLU A 655 -14.09 -33.75 -20.76
C GLU A 655 -12.81 -34.41 -20.21
N GLN A 656 -11.93 -34.91 -21.08
CA GLN A 656 -10.66 -35.54 -20.67
C GLN A 656 -9.72 -34.59 -19.89
N TYR A 657 -9.87 -33.28 -20.11
CA TYR A 657 -9.09 -32.24 -19.44
C TYR A 657 -9.81 -31.64 -18.23
N ASP A 658 -10.97 -32.17 -17.82
CA ASP A 658 -11.67 -31.72 -16.63
C ASP A 658 -10.81 -31.90 -15.37
N ASN A 659 -10.71 -30.83 -14.58
CA ASN A 659 -9.80 -30.70 -13.44
C ASN A 659 -8.30 -30.72 -13.80
N LYS A 660 -7.96 -30.66 -15.09
CA LYS A 660 -6.59 -30.71 -15.60
C LYS A 660 -6.24 -29.53 -16.49
N ARG A 661 -6.84 -28.35 -16.27
CA ARG A 661 -6.45 -27.12 -16.97
C ARG A 661 -5.79 -26.14 -16.03
N TYR A 662 -4.82 -25.39 -16.54
CA TYR A 662 -4.19 -24.30 -15.80
C TYR A 662 -4.10 -23.03 -16.63
N VAL A 663 -3.88 -21.90 -15.94
CA VAL A 663 -3.61 -20.60 -16.56
C VAL A 663 -2.34 -20.01 -15.98
N VAL A 664 -1.55 -19.35 -16.83
CA VAL A 664 -0.34 -18.64 -16.43
C VAL A 664 -0.56 -17.13 -16.57
N PHE A 665 -0.23 -16.39 -15.51
CA PHE A 665 -0.34 -14.94 -15.51
C PHE A 665 0.58 -14.29 -16.56
N ASN A 666 0.01 -13.48 -17.45
CA ASN A 666 0.72 -12.86 -18.57
C ASN A 666 1.04 -11.38 -18.28
N SER A 667 2.08 -10.84 -18.93
CA SER A 667 2.38 -9.40 -18.93
C SER A 667 1.33 -8.59 -19.69
N ASP A 668 0.66 -9.19 -20.68
CA ASP A 668 -0.50 -8.57 -21.34
C ASP A 668 -1.70 -8.53 -20.37
N ARG A 669 -2.09 -7.31 -19.99
CA ARG A 669 -3.17 -7.06 -19.03
C ARG A 669 -4.53 -7.49 -19.54
N VAL A 670 -4.78 -7.39 -20.84
CA VAL A 670 -6.08 -7.74 -21.41
C VAL A 670 -6.25 -9.25 -21.37
N LYS A 671 -5.24 -10.00 -21.83
CA LYS A 671 -5.20 -11.47 -21.71
C LYS A 671 -5.34 -11.92 -20.26
N THR A 672 -4.59 -11.30 -19.35
CA THR A 672 -4.64 -11.62 -17.93
C THR A 672 -6.03 -11.38 -17.32
N ASN A 673 -6.71 -10.30 -17.70
CA ASN A 673 -8.08 -10.05 -17.22
C ASN A 673 -9.07 -11.11 -17.74
N ILE A 674 -8.93 -11.52 -19.01
CA ILE A 674 -9.73 -12.61 -19.59
C ILE A 674 -9.50 -13.92 -18.84
N LEU A 675 -8.24 -14.35 -18.70
CA LEU A 675 -7.87 -15.59 -18.00
C LEU A 675 -8.32 -15.58 -16.54
N MET A 676 -8.21 -14.43 -15.85
CA MET A 676 -8.70 -14.27 -14.49
C MET A 676 -10.24 -14.41 -14.42
N ASN A 677 -10.98 -13.87 -15.40
CA ASN A 677 -12.44 -14.02 -15.43
C ASN A 677 -12.86 -15.46 -15.71
N ILE A 678 -12.13 -16.19 -16.57
CA ILE A 678 -12.34 -17.64 -16.76
C ILE A 678 -12.08 -18.39 -15.43
N PHE A 679 -10.94 -18.14 -14.79
CA PHE A 679 -10.60 -18.74 -13.49
C PHE A 679 -11.61 -18.42 -12.38
N ASN A 680 -12.23 -17.24 -12.41
CA ASN A 680 -13.23 -16.81 -11.43
C ASN A 680 -14.66 -17.26 -11.75
N GLY A 681 -14.88 -17.94 -12.88
CA GLY A 681 -16.22 -18.36 -13.31
C GLY A 681 -17.10 -17.20 -13.80
N ASN A 682 -16.52 -16.06 -14.21
CA ASN A 682 -17.25 -14.83 -14.53
C ASN A 682 -17.50 -14.67 -16.04
N SER A 683 -18.44 -15.45 -16.57
CA SER A 683 -18.78 -15.47 -18.01
C SER A 683 -19.18 -14.09 -18.55
N LYS A 684 -19.96 -13.30 -17.79
CA LYS A 684 -20.49 -11.99 -18.19
C LYS A 684 -19.39 -10.94 -18.45
N ALA A 685 -18.21 -11.11 -17.87
CA ALA A 685 -17.09 -10.19 -18.05
C ALA A 685 -16.14 -10.58 -19.19
N LEU A 686 -16.40 -11.69 -19.89
CA LEU A 686 -15.60 -12.14 -21.02
C LEU A 686 -15.98 -11.42 -22.33
N PRO A 687 -15.06 -11.27 -23.30
CA PRO A 687 -15.40 -10.86 -24.65
C PRO A 687 -16.46 -11.78 -25.28
N LYS A 688 -17.35 -11.24 -26.13
CA LYS A 688 -18.46 -12.00 -26.75
C LYS A 688 -18.00 -13.28 -27.45
N ILE A 689 -16.89 -13.22 -28.19
CA ILE A 689 -16.34 -14.39 -28.89
C ILE A 689 -15.98 -15.51 -27.92
N ILE A 690 -15.36 -15.17 -26.78
CA ILE A 690 -15.00 -16.17 -25.76
C ILE A 690 -16.27 -16.69 -25.06
N GLN A 691 -17.29 -15.85 -24.86
CA GLN A 691 -18.58 -16.31 -24.34
C GLN A 691 -19.24 -17.33 -25.30
N GLU A 692 -19.16 -17.08 -26.61
CA GLU A 692 -19.66 -18.00 -27.65
C GLU A 692 -18.85 -19.30 -27.69
N GLN A 693 -17.52 -19.22 -27.65
CA GLN A 693 -16.62 -20.38 -27.58
C GLN A 693 -16.92 -21.27 -26.38
N LEU A 694 -17.21 -20.68 -25.22
CA LEU A 694 -17.50 -21.39 -23.97
C LEU A 694 -18.99 -21.62 -23.70
N SER A 695 -19.86 -21.38 -24.68
CA SER A 695 -21.33 -21.45 -24.52
C SER A 695 -21.85 -22.83 -24.09
N HIS A 696 -21.10 -23.89 -24.42
CA HIS A 696 -21.41 -25.27 -24.06
C HIS A 696 -21.05 -25.62 -22.59
N ILE A 697 -20.31 -24.75 -21.89
CA ILE A 697 -19.85 -24.96 -20.52
C ILE A 697 -20.59 -24.00 -19.59
N ASN A 698 -21.16 -24.53 -18.50
CA ASN A 698 -21.67 -23.66 -17.44
C ASN A 698 -20.50 -23.17 -16.58
N LEU A 699 -19.77 -22.18 -17.08
CA LEU A 699 -18.52 -21.70 -16.49
C LEU A 699 -18.68 -21.29 -15.02
N GLU A 700 -19.80 -20.68 -14.62
CA GLU A 700 -20.02 -20.25 -13.24
C GLU A 700 -20.17 -21.45 -12.29
N LYS A 701 -20.94 -22.46 -12.69
CA LYS A 701 -21.20 -23.65 -11.86
C LYS A 701 -20.01 -24.61 -11.86
N GLU A 702 -19.42 -24.85 -13.02
CA GLU A 702 -18.33 -25.83 -13.18
C GLU A 702 -17.02 -25.31 -12.57
N GLN A 703 -16.79 -24.00 -12.57
CA GLN A 703 -15.58 -23.43 -11.96
C GLN A 703 -15.61 -23.40 -10.43
N MET A 704 -16.76 -23.65 -9.77
CA MET A 704 -16.87 -23.60 -8.31
C MET A 704 -15.79 -24.41 -7.58
N TYR A 705 -15.48 -25.60 -8.09
CA TYR A 705 -14.44 -26.49 -7.56
C TYR A 705 -13.28 -26.68 -8.55
N GLY A 706 -13.10 -25.75 -9.48
CA GLY A 706 -11.97 -25.77 -10.42
C GLY A 706 -12.02 -26.86 -11.48
N LYS A 707 -13.23 -27.30 -11.89
CA LYS A 707 -13.41 -28.28 -12.98
C LYS A 707 -12.89 -27.73 -14.31
N VAL A 708 -13.22 -26.46 -14.60
CA VAL A 708 -12.76 -25.80 -15.82
C VAL A 708 -11.28 -25.45 -15.69
N VAL A 709 -10.90 -24.67 -14.68
CA VAL A 709 -9.50 -24.29 -14.41
C VAL A 709 -9.09 -24.70 -13.01
N LYS A 710 -8.18 -25.67 -12.93
CA LYS A 710 -7.69 -26.23 -11.67
C LYS A 710 -6.65 -25.36 -11.01
N ALA A 711 -5.71 -24.81 -11.77
CA ALA A 711 -4.58 -24.05 -11.22
C ALA A 711 -4.38 -22.71 -11.93
N MET A 712 -4.06 -21.66 -11.16
CA MET A 712 -3.57 -20.38 -11.67
C MET A 712 -2.16 -20.16 -11.15
N MET A 713 -1.22 -19.93 -12.06
CA MET A 713 0.17 -19.67 -11.73
C MET A 713 0.49 -18.18 -11.84
N ILE A 714 1.05 -17.62 -10.77
CA ILE A 714 1.40 -16.20 -10.68
C ILE A 714 2.86 -16.00 -10.23
N THR A 715 3.46 -14.89 -10.64
CA THR A 715 4.76 -14.43 -10.14
C THR A 715 4.61 -13.17 -9.29
N GLN A 716 5.72 -12.49 -8.98
CA GLN A 716 5.69 -11.21 -8.27
C GLN A 716 4.74 -10.19 -8.92
N SER A 717 4.62 -10.15 -10.25
CA SER A 717 3.73 -9.21 -10.94
C SER A 717 2.24 -9.48 -10.71
N GLY A 718 1.88 -10.74 -10.44
CA GLY A 718 0.52 -11.15 -10.06
C GLY A 718 0.23 -11.06 -8.56
N ALA A 719 1.24 -10.71 -7.74
CA ALA A 719 1.04 -10.52 -6.30
C ALA A 719 0.25 -9.26 -5.97
N GLU A 720 -0.02 -8.38 -6.94
CA GLU A 720 -0.81 -7.15 -6.82
C GLU A 720 -1.89 -7.07 -7.89
N GLY A 721 -3.04 -6.45 -7.58
CA GLY A 721 -4.04 -6.08 -8.59
C GLY A 721 -5.02 -7.16 -9.09
N ILE A 722 -4.95 -8.41 -8.64
CA ILE A 722 -5.91 -9.48 -9.05
C ILE A 722 -6.79 -10.01 -7.92
N SER A 723 -8.07 -10.25 -8.19
CA SER A 723 -9.01 -10.89 -7.25
C SER A 723 -9.34 -12.29 -7.70
N LEU A 724 -9.10 -13.30 -6.87
CA LEU A 724 -9.43 -14.68 -7.18
C LEU A 724 -10.61 -15.15 -6.34
N LYS A 725 -11.46 -15.99 -6.93
CA LYS A 725 -12.62 -16.62 -6.29
C LYS A 725 -12.37 -18.13 -6.11
N ASN A 726 -13.00 -18.70 -5.09
CA ASN A 726 -13.05 -20.15 -4.84
C ASN A 726 -11.69 -20.88 -4.79
N VAL A 727 -10.61 -20.17 -4.45
CA VAL A 727 -9.28 -20.77 -4.31
C VAL A 727 -9.20 -21.53 -3.00
N ARG A 728 -9.09 -22.86 -3.08
CA ARG A 728 -9.05 -23.76 -1.91
C ARG A 728 -7.64 -23.97 -1.36
N ARG A 729 -6.62 -23.88 -2.21
CA ARG A 729 -5.20 -24.01 -1.82
C ARG A 729 -4.32 -22.92 -2.43
N VAL A 730 -3.36 -22.45 -1.65
CA VAL A 730 -2.29 -21.54 -2.11
C VAL A 730 -0.95 -22.24 -1.92
N LEU A 731 -0.22 -22.47 -3.00
CA LEU A 731 1.07 -23.17 -3.03
C LEU A 731 2.19 -22.13 -3.21
N ILE A 732 3.10 -22.08 -2.24
CA ILE A 732 4.27 -21.21 -2.24
C ILE A 732 5.50 -22.07 -2.57
N THR A 733 5.95 -22.04 -3.83
CA THR A 733 7.06 -22.87 -4.34
C THR A 733 8.38 -22.56 -3.62
N GLU A 734 8.66 -21.27 -3.41
CA GLU A 734 9.81 -20.82 -2.63
C GLU A 734 9.51 -19.51 -1.89
N TYR A 735 10.06 -19.37 -0.69
CA TYR A 735 9.83 -18.20 0.16
C TYR A 735 10.58 -16.97 -0.35
N PHE A 736 9.94 -15.81 -0.27
CA PHE A 736 10.64 -14.53 -0.43
C PHE A 736 11.40 -14.18 0.86
N TRP A 737 12.45 -13.34 0.79
CA TRP A 737 13.19 -12.86 1.97
C TRP A 737 12.36 -11.97 2.92
N ASN A 738 11.10 -11.72 2.57
CA ASN A 738 10.13 -10.94 3.32
C ASN A 738 8.75 -11.61 3.24
N SER A 739 8.16 -11.90 4.40
CA SER A 739 6.83 -12.53 4.54
C SER A 739 5.70 -11.69 3.94
N VAL A 740 5.83 -10.36 3.92
CA VAL A 740 4.80 -9.43 3.42
C VAL A 740 4.40 -9.75 1.98
N ARG A 741 5.36 -10.15 1.13
CA ARG A 741 5.08 -10.53 -0.26
C ARG A 741 4.22 -11.79 -0.34
N ILE A 742 4.48 -12.77 0.53
CA ILE A 742 3.71 -14.00 0.63
C ILE A 742 2.29 -13.72 1.15
N ASP A 743 2.17 -12.83 2.14
CA ASP A 743 0.86 -12.41 2.66
C ASP A 743 0.01 -11.71 1.59
N GLN A 744 0.63 -10.90 0.72
CA GLN A 744 -0.06 -10.28 -0.42
C GLN A 744 -0.59 -11.33 -1.41
N VAL A 745 0.18 -12.39 -1.69
CA VAL A 745 -0.22 -13.51 -2.54
C VAL A 745 -1.41 -14.25 -1.93
N ILE A 746 -1.32 -14.61 -0.64
CA ILE A 746 -2.42 -15.27 0.09
C ILE A 746 -3.68 -14.39 0.06
N GLY A 747 -3.51 -13.07 0.23
CA GLY A 747 -4.58 -12.08 0.13
C GLY A 747 -5.23 -11.95 -1.26
N ARG A 748 -4.72 -12.62 -2.31
CA ARG A 748 -5.40 -12.74 -3.61
C ARG A 748 -6.48 -13.81 -3.60
N ALA A 749 -6.31 -14.87 -2.81
CA ALA A 749 -7.29 -15.93 -2.58
C ALA A 749 -8.31 -15.57 -1.46
N VAL A 750 -7.84 -14.89 -0.41
CA VAL A 750 -8.58 -14.65 0.82
C VAL A 750 -9.13 -13.23 0.83
N ARG A 751 -10.32 -13.03 0.25
CA ARG A 751 -10.96 -11.72 0.13
C ARG A 751 -12.42 -11.76 0.55
N THR A 752 -12.96 -10.58 0.83
CA THR A 752 -14.39 -10.40 1.08
C THR A 752 -15.21 -11.02 -0.05
N CYS A 753 -16.12 -11.92 0.28
CA CYS A 753 -17.01 -12.63 -0.64
C CYS A 753 -16.31 -13.48 -1.71
N SER A 754 -15.01 -13.81 -1.59
CA SER A 754 -14.32 -14.59 -2.63
C SER A 754 -14.80 -16.03 -2.74
N HIS A 755 -15.39 -16.57 -1.67
CA HIS A 755 -15.89 -17.95 -1.60
C HIS A 755 -17.42 -18.02 -1.49
N LYS A 756 -18.13 -16.92 -1.80
CA LYS A 756 -19.58 -16.85 -1.58
C LYS A 756 -20.36 -17.90 -2.37
N SER A 757 -19.89 -18.30 -3.55
CA SER A 757 -20.56 -19.34 -4.34
C SER A 757 -20.38 -20.75 -3.75
N LEU A 758 -19.40 -20.96 -2.87
CA LEU A 758 -19.20 -22.24 -2.19
C LEU A 758 -20.13 -22.40 -0.97
N PRO A 759 -20.55 -23.64 -0.66
CA PRO A 759 -21.20 -23.95 0.62
C PRO A 759 -20.35 -23.49 1.80
N VAL A 760 -20.98 -23.06 2.90
CA VAL A 760 -20.27 -22.48 4.07
C VAL A 760 -19.16 -23.39 4.62
N ALA A 761 -19.38 -24.71 4.63
CA ALA A 761 -18.37 -25.70 5.04
C ALA A 761 -17.10 -25.63 4.17
N ASP A 762 -17.26 -25.30 2.89
CA ASP A 762 -16.21 -25.18 1.87
C ASP A 762 -15.74 -23.73 1.69
N GLN A 763 -16.07 -22.81 2.59
CA GLN A 763 -15.50 -21.46 2.58
C GLN A 763 -14.22 -21.44 3.41
N ASN A 764 -13.20 -22.15 2.94
CA ASN A 764 -11.89 -22.20 3.60
C ASN A 764 -10.73 -22.23 2.59
N VAL A 765 -9.56 -21.78 3.05
CA VAL A 765 -8.32 -21.75 2.26
C VAL A 765 -7.18 -22.33 3.09
N GLN A 766 -6.34 -23.16 2.48
CA GLN A 766 -5.14 -23.70 3.11
C GLN A 766 -3.88 -23.30 2.34
N VAL A 767 -2.83 -22.92 3.07
CA VAL A 767 -1.56 -22.48 2.49
C VAL A 767 -0.51 -23.58 2.66
N PHE A 768 0.20 -23.87 1.58
CA PHE A 768 1.24 -24.90 1.48
C PHE A 768 2.56 -24.22 1.13
N SER A 769 3.63 -24.57 1.83
CA SER A 769 4.98 -24.13 1.50
C SER A 769 5.96 -25.30 1.44
N TYR A 770 6.91 -25.23 0.50
CA TYR A 770 7.85 -26.33 0.25
C TYR A 770 9.27 -25.89 0.61
N LEU A 771 9.89 -26.58 1.57
CA LEU A 771 11.23 -26.29 2.05
C LEU A 771 12.12 -27.52 1.84
N MET A 772 13.16 -27.38 1.01
CA MET A 772 14.16 -28.44 0.86
C MET A 772 15.10 -28.47 2.06
N ASN A 773 15.52 -29.66 2.48
CA ASN A 773 16.46 -29.91 3.57
C ASN A 773 17.53 -30.91 3.13
N PHE A 774 18.65 -30.94 3.85
CA PHE A 774 19.67 -31.98 3.68
C PHE A 774 19.33 -33.20 4.53
N THR A 775 19.69 -34.39 4.07
CA THR A 775 19.68 -35.59 4.90
C THR A 775 20.91 -35.62 5.83
N LYS A 776 20.84 -36.39 6.91
CA LYS A 776 21.99 -36.56 7.83
C LYS A 776 23.23 -37.13 7.12
N LYS A 777 23.02 -38.08 6.20
CA LYS A 777 24.08 -38.68 5.38
C LYS A 777 24.79 -37.61 4.54
N GLN A 778 24.02 -36.81 3.82
CA GLN A 778 24.52 -35.71 2.98
C GLN A 778 25.36 -34.68 3.76
N LEU A 779 24.97 -34.35 4.99
CA LEU A 779 25.71 -33.42 5.85
C LEU A 779 27.05 -34.00 6.31
N ASN A 780 27.09 -35.30 6.63
CA ASN A 780 28.32 -35.98 7.04
C ASN A 780 29.36 -35.95 5.91
N ASP A 781 28.92 -36.21 4.69
CA ASP A 781 29.77 -36.24 3.49
C ASP A 781 30.24 -34.84 3.05
N ASN A 782 29.61 -33.76 3.56
CA ASN A 782 29.90 -32.38 3.15
C ASN A 782 30.23 -31.46 4.33
N PRO A 783 31.48 -31.46 4.83
CA PRO A 783 31.93 -30.57 5.92
C PRO A 783 31.75 -29.07 5.64
N THR A 784 31.83 -28.65 4.38
CA THR A 784 31.65 -27.25 3.96
C THR A 784 30.24 -26.76 4.26
N LEU A 785 29.20 -27.57 4.02
CA LEU A 785 27.81 -27.20 4.30
C LEU A 785 27.55 -27.06 5.80
N ARG A 786 28.17 -27.93 6.62
CA ARG A 786 28.08 -27.85 8.08
C ARG A 786 28.71 -26.55 8.61
N SER A 787 29.91 -26.25 8.16
CA SER A 787 30.68 -25.10 8.65
C SER A 787 30.19 -23.74 8.11
N LYS A 788 29.92 -23.63 6.80
CA LYS A 788 29.59 -22.35 6.14
C LYS A 788 28.10 -22.05 6.10
N ASP A 789 27.27 -23.08 5.91
CA ASP A 789 25.81 -22.95 5.76
C ASP A 789 25.03 -23.46 6.98
N LYS A 790 25.71 -23.85 8.07
CA LYS A 790 25.07 -24.27 9.34
C LYS A 790 24.02 -25.37 9.14
N GLU A 791 24.32 -26.33 8.26
CA GLU A 791 23.48 -27.51 8.01
C GLU A 791 22.11 -27.22 7.38
N ILE A 792 21.86 -26.00 6.90
CA ILE A 792 20.59 -25.61 6.28
C ILE A 792 20.76 -25.31 4.80
N THR A 793 19.75 -25.67 4.00
CA THR A 793 19.68 -25.34 2.58
C THR A 793 19.45 -23.84 2.39
N THR A 794 19.68 -23.34 1.18
CA THR A 794 19.33 -21.98 0.82
C THR A 794 17.83 -21.67 1.02
N ASP A 795 16.93 -22.61 0.71
CA ASP A 795 15.49 -22.44 0.94
C ASP A 795 15.17 -22.20 2.42
N LYS A 796 15.68 -23.06 3.31
CA LYS A 796 15.45 -22.95 4.75
C LYS A 796 16.12 -21.69 5.32
N HIS A 797 17.30 -21.32 4.82
CA HIS A 797 17.99 -20.10 5.19
C HIS A 797 17.17 -18.84 4.86
N ILE A 798 16.59 -18.76 3.67
CA ILE A 798 15.76 -17.61 3.26
C ILE A 798 14.45 -17.57 4.04
N TYR A 799 13.84 -18.73 4.27
CA TYR A 799 12.67 -18.85 5.16
C TYR A 799 12.97 -18.30 6.56
N ASN A 800 14.10 -18.71 7.15
CA ASN A 800 14.52 -18.24 8.49
C ASN A 800 14.77 -16.73 8.52
N ILE A 801 15.41 -16.17 7.47
CA ILE A 801 15.58 -14.71 7.32
C ILE A 801 14.22 -14.01 7.27
N ALA A 802 13.29 -14.52 6.47
CA ALA A 802 11.95 -13.95 6.34
C ALA A 802 11.22 -13.96 7.69
N LYS A 803 11.28 -15.08 8.42
CA LYS A 803 10.66 -15.24 9.74
C LYS A 803 11.29 -14.37 10.82
N SER A 804 12.61 -14.23 10.82
CA SER A 804 13.32 -13.33 11.75
C SER A 804 12.91 -11.86 11.53
N LYS A 805 12.88 -11.41 10.27
CA LYS A 805 12.42 -10.05 9.92
C LYS A 805 10.95 -9.83 10.27
N GLU A 806 10.11 -10.85 10.08
CA GLU A 806 8.68 -10.80 10.36
C GLU A 806 8.40 -10.43 11.83
N GLY A 807 9.13 -10.99 12.80
CA GLY A 807 8.93 -10.67 14.23
C GLY A 807 9.15 -9.20 14.57
N LEU A 808 10.24 -8.62 14.05
CA LEU A 808 10.55 -7.20 14.22
C LEU A 808 9.51 -6.32 13.51
N VAL A 809 9.20 -6.60 12.25
CA VAL A 809 8.22 -5.87 11.45
C VAL A 809 6.84 -5.90 12.13
N ASN A 810 6.39 -7.07 12.59
CA ASN A 810 5.11 -7.23 13.29
C ASN A 810 5.03 -6.38 14.55
N SER A 811 6.13 -6.22 15.26
CA SER A 811 6.18 -5.39 16.46
C SER A 811 6.01 -3.90 16.12
N PHE A 812 6.62 -3.41 15.02
CA PHE A 812 6.34 -2.07 14.48
C PHE A 812 4.91 -1.93 13.96
N LEU A 813 4.38 -2.92 13.24
CA LEU A 813 2.99 -2.90 12.76
C LEU A 813 2.00 -2.82 13.94
N LYS A 814 2.23 -3.53 15.04
CA LYS A 814 1.43 -3.42 16.27
C LYS A 814 1.48 -2.01 16.87
N MET A 815 2.64 -1.35 16.86
CA MET A 815 2.74 0.05 17.30
C MET A 815 1.96 1.01 16.39
N LEU A 816 2.00 0.80 15.06
CA LEU A 816 1.18 1.59 14.12
C LEU A 816 -0.32 1.41 14.38
N LYS A 817 -0.77 0.17 14.61
CA LYS A 817 -2.18 -0.13 14.96
C LYS A 817 -2.57 0.54 16.27
N ALA A 818 -1.72 0.45 17.30
CA ALA A 818 -1.95 1.03 18.61
C ALA A 818 -2.05 2.57 18.59
N ALA A 819 -1.26 3.23 17.74
CA ALA A 819 -1.22 4.70 17.63
C ALA A 819 -2.17 5.27 16.57
N SER A 820 -2.96 4.41 15.89
CA SER A 820 -3.95 4.86 14.91
C SER A 820 -5.02 5.74 15.57
N LEU A 821 -5.45 6.79 14.87
CA LEU A 821 -6.41 7.76 15.40
C LEU A 821 -7.77 7.11 15.71
N ASP A 822 -8.11 6.06 14.96
CA ASP A 822 -9.34 5.32 15.03
C ASP A 822 -9.19 3.99 15.79
N CYS A 823 -8.07 3.78 16.51
CA CYS A 823 -7.85 2.56 17.28
C CYS A 823 -9.01 2.26 18.23
N VAL A 824 -9.43 3.26 19.01
CA VAL A 824 -10.56 3.13 19.94
C VAL A 824 -11.88 3.15 19.18
N ILE A 825 -12.02 4.04 18.20
CA ILE A 825 -13.26 4.23 17.41
C ILE A 825 -13.68 2.91 16.73
N GLN A 826 -12.72 2.17 16.18
CA GLN A 826 -12.95 0.92 15.45
C GLN A 826 -12.66 -0.33 16.29
N ALA A 827 -12.57 -0.22 17.62
CA ALA A 827 -12.11 -1.31 18.48
C ALA A 827 -13.03 -2.55 18.46
N ASP A 828 -14.32 -2.39 18.19
CA ASP A 828 -15.30 -3.47 18.00
C ASP A 828 -14.97 -4.36 16.79
N VAL A 829 -14.49 -3.77 15.70
CA VAL A 829 -14.11 -4.46 14.46
C VAL A 829 -12.65 -4.92 14.51
N ASN A 830 -11.75 -4.02 14.93
CA ASN A 830 -10.32 -4.28 14.95
C ASN A 830 -9.88 -5.19 16.11
N GLN A 831 -10.71 -5.32 17.16
CA GLN A 831 -10.49 -6.20 18.32
C GLN A 831 -9.03 -6.15 18.84
N PRO A 832 -8.53 -4.97 19.27
CA PRO A 832 -7.12 -4.77 19.60
C PRO A 832 -6.60 -5.79 20.63
N LEU A 833 -7.38 -6.04 21.69
CA LEU A 833 -7.02 -6.95 22.79
C LEU A 833 -6.85 -8.41 22.30
N ALA A 834 -7.74 -8.88 21.42
CA ALA A 834 -7.66 -10.23 20.85
C ALA A 834 -6.50 -10.38 19.85
N ASN A 835 -6.13 -9.29 19.18
CA ASN A 835 -5.04 -9.24 18.20
C ASN A 835 -3.67 -8.86 18.82
N GLY A 836 -3.57 -8.87 20.15
CA GLY A 836 -2.29 -8.74 20.86
C GLY A 836 -1.66 -7.34 20.81
N TYR A 837 -2.47 -6.28 20.74
CA TYR A 837 -2.02 -4.89 20.92
C TYR A 837 -3.04 -4.07 21.73
N LYS A 838 -2.62 -2.95 22.29
CA LYS A 838 -3.50 -2.05 23.07
C LYS A 838 -3.45 -0.64 22.49
N CYS A 839 -4.61 -0.02 22.33
CA CYS A 839 -4.69 1.36 21.86
C CYS A 839 -3.90 2.30 22.78
N TYR A 840 -3.15 3.21 22.17
CA TYR A 840 -2.30 4.15 22.89
C TYR A 840 -3.15 5.15 23.70
N ASN A 841 -2.85 5.28 24.98
CA ASN A 841 -3.55 6.18 25.88
C ASN A 841 -2.60 6.78 26.92
N TRP A 842 -2.94 7.98 27.38
CA TRP A 842 -2.24 8.68 28.44
C TRP A 842 -2.79 8.31 29.82
N ALA A 843 -2.07 8.70 30.87
CA ALA A 843 -2.57 8.60 32.23
C ALA A 843 -3.85 9.44 32.39
N ILE A 844 -4.80 8.96 33.19
CA ILE A 844 -6.16 9.54 33.33
C ILE A 844 -6.12 11.00 33.84
N ASN A 845 -5.08 11.36 34.60
CA ASN A 845 -4.89 12.68 35.21
C ASN A 845 -3.84 13.54 34.50
N ALA A 846 -3.41 13.16 33.29
CA ALA A 846 -2.51 13.98 32.49
C ALA A 846 -3.23 15.25 32.00
N ASN A 847 -2.50 16.35 31.89
CA ASN A 847 -3.04 17.59 31.35
C ASN A 847 -3.23 17.46 29.83
N ASP A 848 -4.47 17.64 29.35
CA ASP A 848 -4.84 17.47 27.94
C ASP A 848 -4.13 18.49 27.02
N ASP A 849 -3.70 19.64 27.55
CA ASP A 849 -3.07 20.74 26.79
C ASP A 849 -1.53 20.65 26.73
N GLU A 850 -0.92 19.72 27.47
CA GLU A 850 0.53 19.49 27.41
C GLU A 850 0.96 18.81 26.10
N LEU A 851 2.24 19.00 25.75
CA LEU A 851 2.82 18.40 24.55
C LEU A 851 2.98 16.89 24.70
N SER A 852 2.50 16.14 23.70
CA SER A 852 2.79 14.71 23.57
C SER A 852 4.17 14.44 22.98
N TYR A 853 4.69 15.35 22.16
CA TYR A 853 6.06 15.32 21.63
C TYR A 853 6.50 16.72 21.24
N THR A 854 7.80 16.96 21.30
CA THR A 854 8.44 18.20 20.87
C THR A 854 8.63 18.23 19.35
N ASN A 855 8.99 19.37 18.78
CA ASN A 855 9.28 19.47 17.35
C ASN A 855 10.62 18.81 17.00
N ASN A 856 11.67 19.13 17.74
CA ASN A 856 12.96 18.43 17.69
C ASN A 856 12.93 17.10 18.49
N LEU A 857 13.33 16.00 17.84
CA LEU A 857 13.37 14.65 18.44
C LEU A 857 14.28 14.54 19.66
N ASN A 858 15.38 15.28 19.68
CA ASN A 858 16.33 15.22 20.79
C ASN A 858 15.76 15.83 22.09
N ASP A 859 14.79 16.74 21.95
CA ASP A 859 14.16 17.45 23.07
C ASP A 859 13.00 16.68 23.72
N ASP A 860 12.57 15.55 23.15
CA ASP A 860 11.46 14.75 23.71
C ASP A 860 11.73 14.27 25.14
N LYS A 861 13.00 14.13 25.52
CA LYS A 861 13.39 13.77 26.89
C LYS A 861 12.92 14.81 27.91
N LYS A 862 12.82 16.09 27.52
CA LYS A 862 12.41 17.20 28.40
C LYS A 862 10.96 17.04 28.88
N ILE A 863 10.07 16.56 28.01
CA ILE A 863 8.64 16.38 28.33
C ILE A 863 8.31 15.01 28.96
N LEU A 864 9.30 14.12 29.09
CA LEU A 864 9.13 12.78 29.67
C LEU A 864 9.29 12.75 31.21
N GLN A 865 9.51 13.89 31.86
CA GLN A 865 9.77 13.98 33.30
C GLN A 865 8.66 13.35 34.16
N PHE A 866 7.41 13.33 33.67
CA PHE A 866 6.27 12.78 34.41
C PHE A 866 6.12 11.26 34.30
N LYS A 867 6.85 10.57 33.41
CA LYS A 867 6.72 9.11 33.25
C LYS A 867 7.11 8.34 34.50
N ASN A 868 8.14 8.79 35.21
CA ASN A 868 8.57 8.15 36.46
C ASN A 868 7.52 8.24 37.57
N LYS A 869 6.47 9.06 37.39
CA LYS A 869 5.36 9.24 38.34
C LYS A 869 4.08 8.48 37.93
N GLN A 870 4.10 7.74 36.82
CA GLN A 870 2.93 6.98 36.36
C GLN A 870 2.86 5.62 37.08
N HIS A 871 1.72 5.34 37.69
CA HIS A 871 1.46 4.07 38.37
C HIS A 871 0.26 3.36 37.74
N ILE A 872 0.45 2.10 37.33
CA ILE A 872 -0.64 1.24 36.91
C ILE A 872 -1.38 0.76 38.16
N ARG A 873 -2.68 1.07 38.25
CA ARG A 873 -3.55 0.57 39.33
C ARG A 873 -4.61 -0.34 38.73
N LYS A 874 -4.89 -1.45 39.42
CA LYS A 874 -6.01 -2.34 39.11
C LYS A 874 -7.13 -2.07 40.11
N ASP A 875 -8.34 -1.98 39.60
CA ASP A 875 -9.53 -1.72 40.42
C ASP A 875 -10.76 -2.35 39.76
N ARG A 876 -11.85 -2.54 40.52
CA ARG A 876 -13.11 -3.13 40.04
C ARG A 876 -14.17 -2.05 39.85
N GLY A 877 -14.51 -1.78 38.59
CA GLY A 877 -15.63 -0.90 38.23
C GLY A 877 -16.96 -1.66 38.14
N ARG A 878 -18.08 -0.96 38.29
CA ARG A 878 -19.44 -1.49 38.08
C ARG A 878 -20.04 -0.90 36.81
N ALA A 879 -20.63 -1.73 35.95
CA ALA A 879 -21.37 -1.25 34.80
C ALA A 879 -22.70 -0.63 35.28
N VAL A 880 -22.97 0.60 34.88
CA VAL A 880 -24.21 1.33 35.23
C VAL A 880 -24.89 1.84 33.97
N LEU A 881 -26.22 1.91 34.01
CA LEU A 881 -27.02 2.52 32.96
C LEU A 881 -27.44 3.91 33.42
N LYS A 882 -27.15 4.95 32.64
CA LYS A 882 -27.64 6.32 32.86
C LYS A 882 -28.18 6.85 31.54
N ASN A 883 -29.40 7.40 31.55
CA ASN A 883 -30.08 7.95 30.36
C ASN A 883 -30.07 6.99 29.15
N GLY A 884 -30.25 5.69 29.39
CA GLY A 884 -30.22 4.66 28.35
C GLY A 884 -28.83 4.32 27.77
N LYS A 885 -27.75 4.98 28.23
CA LYS A 885 -26.37 4.70 27.86
C LYS A 885 -25.65 3.93 28.98
N LYS A 886 -24.81 2.96 28.58
CA LYS A 886 -23.98 2.19 29.51
C LYS A 886 -22.68 2.96 29.82
N TYR A 887 -22.28 2.94 31.08
CA TYR A 887 -21.04 3.51 31.59
C TYR A 887 -20.35 2.54 32.54
N VAL A 888 -19.05 2.74 32.77
CA VAL A 888 -18.31 2.08 33.84
C VAL A 888 -18.11 3.07 34.98
N LEU A 889 -18.68 2.78 36.14
CA LEU A 889 -18.52 3.58 37.36
C LEU A 889 -17.36 3.03 38.18
N LEU A 890 -16.36 3.87 38.42
CA LEU A 890 -15.17 3.53 39.20
C LEU A 890 -14.77 4.74 40.06
N LYS A 891 -14.70 4.55 41.39
CA LYS A 891 -14.41 5.62 42.38
C LYS A 891 -15.20 6.91 42.12
N ASP A 892 -16.52 6.75 41.98
CA ASP A 892 -17.47 7.83 41.74
C ASP A 892 -17.29 8.62 40.43
N LYS A 893 -16.43 8.14 39.53
CA LYS A 893 -16.27 8.68 38.17
C LYS A 893 -16.86 7.74 37.13
N LEU A 894 -17.50 8.32 36.13
CA LEU A 894 -18.07 7.61 35.00
C LEU A 894 -17.08 7.58 33.83
N TYR A 895 -16.93 6.40 33.25
CA TYR A 895 -16.09 6.15 32.08
C TYR A 895 -16.93 5.57 30.96
N ASP A 896 -16.51 5.84 29.72
CA ASP A 896 -17.14 5.32 28.52
C ASP A 896 -17.07 3.79 28.46
N TYR A 897 -18.24 3.15 28.31
CA TYR A 897 -18.34 1.70 28.32
C TYR A 897 -17.74 1.07 27.06
N TYR A 898 -17.90 1.71 25.91
CA TYR A 898 -17.42 1.18 24.63
C TYR A 898 -15.88 1.11 24.61
N SER A 899 -15.19 2.18 25.01
CA SER A 899 -13.72 2.21 25.08
C SER A 899 -13.18 1.18 26.06
N TYR A 900 -13.88 0.95 27.16
CA TYR A 900 -13.48 -0.03 28.17
C TYR A 900 -13.59 -1.46 27.64
N VAL A 901 -14.76 -1.84 27.09
CA VAL A 901 -15.01 -3.22 26.64
C VAL A 901 -14.17 -3.58 25.42
N HIS A 902 -14.09 -2.69 24.43
CA HIS A 902 -13.47 -3.03 23.15
C HIS A 902 -11.98 -2.69 23.08
N ALA A 903 -11.51 -1.66 23.81
CA ALA A 903 -10.11 -1.24 23.78
C ALA A 903 -9.36 -1.39 25.12
N GLY A 904 -10.04 -1.75 26.21
CA GLY A 904 -9.42 -1.85 27.54
C GLY A 904 -8.94 -0.49 28.07
N LEU A 905 -9.64 0.60 27.70
CA LEU A 905 -9.29 1.97 28.05
C LEU A 905 -10.41 2.66 28.84
N LEU A 906 -10.00 3.36 29.91
CA LEU A 906 -10.88 4.20 30.71
C LEU A 906 -10.82 5.64 30.19
N ILE A 907 -11.78 6.01 29.35
CA ILE A 907 -11.96 7.39 28.88
C ILE A 907 -13.07 8.04 29.72
N PRO A 908 -12.82 9.15 30.43
CA PRO A 908 -13.86 9.82 31.21
C PRO A 908 -15.06 10.19 30.33
N ALA A 909 -16.27 9.88 30.81
CA ALA A 909 -17.49 10.30 30.13
C ALA A 909 -17.65 11.83 30.21
N ASN A 910 -18.14 12.44 29.12
CA ASN A 910 -18.47 13.87 29.13
C ASN A 910 -19.63 14.13 30.10
N THR A 911 -19.40 15.02 31.07
CA THR A 911 -20.38 15.40 32.10
C THR A 911 -21.64 16.08 31.54
N TYR A 912 -21.58 16.63 30.33
CA TYR A 912 -22.72 17.25 29.65
C TYR A 912 -23.74 16.25 29.07
N GLU A 913 -23.43 14.94 29.05
CA GLU A 913 -24.36 13.89 28.61
C GLU A 913 -24.92 13.05 29.77
N ILE A 914 -24.51 13.33 31.01
CA ILE A 914 -24.86 12.54 32.22
C ILE A 914 -26.13 13.06 32.88
#